data_AF-A0A9D7AIM9-F1
#
_entry.id   AF-A0A9D7AIM9-F1
#
_cell.length_a   1.000
_cell.length_b   1.000
_cell.length_c   1.000
_cell.angle_alpha   90.00
_cell.angle_beta   90.00
_cell.angle_gamma   90.00
#
_symmetry.space_group_name_H-M   'P 1'
#
loop_
_entity.id
_entity.type
_entity.pdbx_description
1 polymer ?
#
loop_
_entity_poly.entity_id
_entity_poly.type
_entity_poly.pdbx_seq_one_letter_code
_entity_poly.pdbx_strand_id
1 'polypeptide(L)'
;MIQFRHYLAFTALLSAPLSGHVFAGQPDDYCSSYGCSFDTQTDNVLDFTGHSIFIDNYYSIDNYSDSNQRFVVKNLTIKDADINSEWYDNERDYNELIYVYSDSYGNPDTGGITLDSWNVNITQKINTLFSIESNLNNTSAQKSELISLVNSNINVDAHSVFSLRPYGQEDFTVDNINLYSIVDSTIINNKQHISDNDGAIESEYLTTRLGSIFTIRSHNDWLDYNQQNLTANLNIVGSTLKAETLVGIELGESSGWTDRNNAFAVNLTNSSGEFKNLLTHVGEYLTEGDLDRDEFQVNLDNSVVTSGIYSERHGGLRLTNTSLSLNNGSVFNYLGDCTDTCNRYAMEENEQAGIKTPHYDDSYIHQININSGSTFAFSPIGAFKHLYVDEMNSDGTGIIAMNSDVSTLSGDLLDIKQATGTFNVAIQDSGNEPTSQDNLALIYVGKGESGQFLLNDGNGVDIGAYVYDLKSAQSGDRYTWFLTQQNSAIVEPEPEPTPDPEPTPDPEPGETPDPIPTPDPEPGTERPKTSPSTDGVLSMASATQFIFNEELDNLRLRRGDITRNNSEGANAWGRVLNSSLRVNGPENSAYKLYRSGMELGGDKAFDIGNDKLMIGLSASMSDNRVKHARGGNSDINAYTAGIYATYVTENNVYIDGLVKYSHFDNELRVKTTNGSQASADYKQNGLGAALEMGYKHQFANSPYGLFAEPYGRVSYLTIEGKSFRFNNGMKAKIDDQKSLLGEVGVSFGAEFALNDKVILSPYIKVAAEHEFISDNDVYINEIHKFTNDYSGTAGKYGVGVNLAVNNHTSVYAEVDYVKGRDIESPMKANIGFRINF
;
A
#
# COMPACT_ATOMS: atom_id res chain seq x y z
N MET A 1 29.88 3.25 -20.70
CA MET A 1 30.68 3.32 -21.95
C MET A 1 29.84 4.11 -22.96
N ILE A 2 29.82 5.44 -22.84
CA ILE A 2 30.55 6.43 -23.67
C ILE A 2 29.97 6.58 -25.09
N GLN A 3 29.35 7.73 -25.35
CA GLN A 3 29.46 8.64 -26.52
C GLN A 3 28.56 9.87 -26.17
N PHE A 4 28.96 11.12 -25.91
CA PHE A 4 30.11 12.00 -26.24
C PHE A 4 30.42 12.05 -27.75
N ARG A 5 30.58 13.18 -28.45
CA ARG A 5 30.47 14.63 -28.18
C ARG A 5 30.90 15.35 -29.49
N HIS A 6 30.61 16.65 -29.59
CA HIS A 6 31.19 17.70 -30.46
C HIS A 6 30.60 17.92 -31.86
N TYR A 7 30.15 19.17 -32.09
CA TYR A 7 30.77 20.08 -33.06
C TYR A 7 30.72 21.54 -32.53
N LEU A 8 31.92 22.15 -32.44
CA LEU A 8 32.40 23.56 -32.42
C LEU A 8 31.56 24.71 -31.81
N ALA A 9 32.02 25.57 -30.88
CA ALA A 9 33.26 26.35 -30.65
C ALA A 9 33.31 27.77 -31.28
N PHE A 10 33.21 28.78 -30.40
CA PHE A 10 33.79 30.14 -30.40
C PHE A 10 33.52 31.13 -31.57
N THR A 11 32.78 32.21 -31.27
CA THR A 11 33.32 33.60 -31.35
C THR A 11 32.44 34.58 -30.55
N ALA A 12 33.10 35.53 -29.90
CA ALA A 12 32.55 36.51 -28.97
C ALA A 12 32.19 37.85 -29.64
N LEU A 13 31.53 38.70 -28.82
CA LEU A 13 31.44 40.16 -28.82
C LEU A 13 30.23 40.88 -29.45
N LEU A 14 29.68 41.76 -28.59
CA LEU A 14 28.93 43.00 -28.85
C LEU A 14 27.41 42.92 -29.10
N SER A 15 26.66 42.83 -28.00
CA SER A 15 25.46 43.65 -27.81
C SER A 15 25.23 43.87 -26.30
N ALA A 16 25.79 44.95 -25.77
CA ALA A 16 25.44 45.45 -24.46
C ALA A 16 23.99 45.97 -24.50
N PRO A 17 23.07 45.54 -23.61
CA PRO A 17 22.03 46.43 -23.16
C PRO A 17 22.70 47.47 -22.24
N LEU A 18 22.40 48.75 -22.43
CA LEU A 18 22.77 49.79 -21.47
C LEU A 18 22.12 49.42 -20.13
N SER A 19 22.91 48.84 -19.23
CA SER A 19 22.61 48.79 -17.81
C SER A 19 22.70 50.23 -17.30
N GLY A 20 21.56 50.81 -16.95
CA GLY A 20 21.57 51.85 -15.92
C GLY A 20 22.18 51.22 -14.68
N HIS A 21 23.39 51.64 -14.31
CA HIS A 21 23.96 51.29 -13.03
C HIS A 21 23.11 51.95 -11.94
N VAL A 22 22.24 51.17 -11.30
CA VAL A 22 21.74 51.49 -9.97
C VAL A 22 22.92 51.27 -9.02
N PHE A 23 23.32 52.30 -8.28
CA PHE A 23 24.38 52.16 -7.29
C PHE A 23 23.79 51.40 -6.10
N ALA A 24 24.40 50.30 -5.66
CA ALA A 24 23.99 49.66 -4.41
C ALA A 24 24.53 50.50 -3.25
N GLY A 25 23.66 50.90 -2.32
CA GLY A 25 24.07 51.54 -1.08
C GLY A 25 24.89 50.59 -0.19
N GLN A 26 25.94 51.09 0.47
CA GLN A 26 26.59 50.36 1.55
C GLN A 26 25.72 50.47 2.82
N PRO A 27 25.63 49.43 3.67
CA PRO A 27 24.84 49.48 4.92
C PRO A 27 25.20 50.67 5.83
N ASP A 28 26.47 51.05 5.88
CA ASP A 28 26.97 52.15 6.72
C ASP A 28 26.38 53.53 6.38
N ASP A 29 25.82 53.70 5.17
CA ASP A 29 25.22 54.96 4.73
C ASP A 29 23.75 55.11 5.17
N TYR A 30 23.08 54.01 5.52
CA TYR A 30 21.61 53.95 5.67
C TYR A 30 21.12 53.21 6.92
N CYS A 31 22.01 52.54 7.64
CA CYS A 31 21.67 51.74 8.80
C CYS A 31 22.41 52.23 10.04
N SER A 32 21.72 52.15 11.18
CA SER A 32 22.28 52.36 12.51
C SER A 32 22.36 51.05 13.28
N SER A 33 22.84 51.09 14.53
CA SER A 33 22.77 49.93 15.44
C SER A 33 21.34 49.48 15.77
N TYR A 34 20.32 50.30 15.45
CA TYR A 34 18.92 50.03 15.76
C TYR A 34 18.08 49.63 14.53
N GLY A 35 18.62 49.75 13.32
CA GLY A 35 17.89 49.45 12.09
C GLY A 35 18.24 50.35 10.91
N CYS A 36 17.59 50.09 9.77
CA CYS A 36 17.66 50.86 8.54
C CYS A 36 16.29 51.52 8.26
N SER A 37 16.30 52.77 7.80
CA SER A 37 15.07 53.53 7.49
C SER A 37 15.17 54.18 6.10
N PHE A 38 14.10 54.07 5.31
CA PHE A 38 14.04 54.52 3.91
C PHE A 38 12.90 55.52 3.69
N ASP A 39 13.21 56.83 3.66
CA ASP A 39 12.19 57.89 3.56
C ASP A 39 12.10 58.49 2.12
N THR A 40 13.21 58.71 1.39
CA THR A 40 13.17 59.45 0.10
C THR A 40 14.28 59.13 -0.93
N GLN A 41 14.59 57.86 -1.23
CA GLN A 41 15.84 57.49 -1.96
C GLN A 41 15.71 57.22 -3.48
N THR A 42 16.83 57.32 -4.20
CA THR A 42 16.98 56.92 -5.62
C THR A 42 17.46 55.47 -5.82
N ASP A 43 18.11 54.88 -4.81
CA ASP A 43 18.60 53.50 -4.84
C ASP A 43 17.69 52.62 -3.99
N ASN A 44 17.27 51.48 -4.55
CA ASN A 44 16.29 50.57 -3.94
C ASN A 44 16.89 49.22 -3.50
N VAL A 45 18.22 49.11 -3.42
CA VAL A 45 18.93 47.87 -3.06
C VAL A 45 19.98 48.13 -1.97
N LEU A 46 19.88 47.37 -0.88
CA LEU A 46 20.82 47.33 0.23
C LEU A 46 21.52 45.96 0.27
N ASP A 47 22.85 45.94 0.13
CA ASP A 47 23.64 44.71 0.06
C ASP A 47 24.55 44.55 1.28
N PHE A 48 24.26 43.55 2.11
CA PHE A 48 25.01 43.23 3.32
C PHE A 48 26.22 42.31 3.09
N THR A 49 26.62 42.07 1.83
CA THR A 49 27.80 41.25 1.54
C THR A 49 29.03 41.75 2.30
N GLY A 50 29.58 40.91 3.17
CA GLY A 50 30.76 41.22 3.99
C GLY A 50 30.51 42.09 5.22
N HIS A 51 29.25 42.40 5.55
CA HIS A 51 28.85 43.17 6.72
C HIS A 51 28.09 42.28 7.71
N SER A 52 28.22 42.55 9.00
CA SER A 52 27.50 41.87 10.08
C SER A 52 26.68 42.89 10.87
N ILE A 53 25.51 42.49 11.35
CA ILE A 53 24.72 43.29 12.28
C ILE A 53 24.90 42.75 13.70
N PHE A 54 24.69 43.60 14.71
CA PHE A 54 24.58 43.20 16.11
C PHE A 54 23.23 43.69 16.63
N ILE A 55 22.42 42.76 17.13
CA ILE A 55 21.04 43.01 17.55
C ILE A 55 21.00 43.03 19.08
N ASP A 56 20.75 44.23 19.63
CA ASP A 56 20.68 44.45 21.08
C ASP A 56 19.24 44.28 21.61
N ASN A 57 18.28 45.01 21.04
CA ASN A 57 16.85 44.91 21.38
C ASN A 57 16.00 44.37 20.22
N TYR A 58 16.03 45.04 19.07
CA TYR A 58 15.43 44.61 17.81
C TYR A 58 16.17 45.33 16.69
N TYR A 59 16.03 44.85 15.45
CA TYR A 59 16.55 45.50 14.26
C TYR A 59 15.41 45.94 13.35
N SER A 60 15.21 47.24 13.18
CA SER A 60 14.14 47.79 12.34
C SER A 60 14.53 47.82 10.86
N ILE A 61 13.60 47.49 9.98
CA ILE A 61 13.68 47.73 8.54
C ILE A 61 12.41 48.48 8.15
N ASP A 62 12.52 49.80 8.07
CA ASP A 62 11.35 50.65 7.87
C ASP A 62 11.36 51.27 6.47
N ASN A 63 10.33 50.96 5.68
CA ASN A 63 10.07 51.60 4.40
C ASN A 63 8.96 52.65 4.54
N TYR A 64 9.36 53.92 4.49
CA TYR A 64 8.48 55.09 4.45
C TYR A 64 8.42 55.73 3.05
N SER A 65 8.99 55.07 2.03
CA SER A 65 9.20 55.70 0.73
C SER A 65 7.90 55.87 -0.06
N ASP A 66 7.66 57.11 -0.50
CA ASP A 66 6.62 57.44 -1.50
C ASP A 66 6.93 56.90 -2.92
N SER A 67 7.95 56.07 -3.11
CA SER A 67 8.39 55.60 -4.43
C SER A 67 7.73 54.29 -4.86
N ASN A 68 7.48 54.17 -6.17
CA ASN A 68 6.91 52.95 -6.76
C ASN A 68 7.92 51.79 -6.88
N GLN A 69 9.09 51.89 -6.25
CA GLN A 69 10.19 50.94 -6.42
C GLN A 69 10.26 49.95 -5.27
N ARG A 70 10.36 48.66 -5.60
CA ARG A 70 10.52 47.60 -4.61
C ARG A 70 11.90 47.68 -3.95
N PHE A 71 11.94 47.68 -2.62
CA PHE A 71 13.18 47.71 -1.84
C PHE A 71 13.72 46.30 -1.65
N VAL A 72 15.01 46.10 -1.88
CA VAL A 72 15.66 44.79 -1.77
C VAL A 72 16.77 44.86 -0.73
N VAL A 73 16.62 44.12 0.36
CA VAL A 73 17.66 43.88 1.36
C VAL A 73 18.24 42.49 1.11
N LYS A 74 19.51 42.42 0.71
CA LYS A 74 20.11 41.15 0.29
C LYS A 74 21.40 40.76 1.02
N ASN A 75 21.67 39.46 1.04
CA ASN A 75 22.90 38.84 1.55
C ASN A 75 23.16 39.04 3.05
N LEU A 76 22.10 39.12 3.87
CA LEU A 76 22.24 39.23 5.32
C LEU A 76 22.44 37.85 5.98
N THR A 77 23.38 37.76 6.92
CA THR A 77 23.59 36.56 7.74
C THR A 77 23.37 36.91 9.21
N ILE A 78 22.59 36.09 9.92
CA ILE A 78 22.31 36.25 11.36
C ILE A 78 22.55 34.93 12.08
N LYS A 79 23.32 34.97 13.17
CA LYS A 79 23.67 33.83 14.02
C LYS A 79 23.49 34.18 15.48
N ASP A 80 23.54 33.17 16.35
CA ASP A 80 23.47 33.37 17.81
C ASP A 80 24.46 34.42 18.36
N ALA A 81 25.66 34.52 17.77
CA ALA A 81 26.69 35.49 18.20
C ALA A 81 26.35 36.95 17.86
N ASP A 82 25.39 37.16 16.96
CA ASP A 82 24.95 38.48 16.50
C ASP A 82 23.84 39.05 17.40
N ILE A 83 23.38 38.31 18.41
CA ILE A 83 22.25 38.66 19.29
C ILE A 83 22.74 38.82 20.73
N ASN A 84 22.28 39.86 21.44
CA ASN A 84 22.63 40.05 22.86
C ASN A 84 22.00 38.95 23.76
N SER A 85 22.83 38.35 24.62
CA SER A 85 22.44 37.27 25.55
C SER A 85 21.48 37.67 26.68
N GLU A 86 21.34 38.96 26.99
CA GLU A 86 20.41 39.42 28.04
C GLU A 86 18.93 39.39 27.60
N TRP A 87 18.68 39.17 26.31
CA TRP A 87 17.35 39.12 25.69
C TRP A 87 16.53 37.86 26.06
N TYR A 88 17.19 36.83 26.60
CA TYR A 88 16.63 35.48 26.77
C TYR A 88 15.96 35.21 28.13
N ASP A 89 16.05 36.13 29.10
CA ASP A 89 15.70 35.83 30.51
C ASP A 89 14.28 36.24 30.94
N ASN A 90 13.46 36.80 30.04
CA ASN A 90 12.07 37.17 30.33
C ASN A 90 11.11 36.61 29.27
N GLU A 91 10.47 35.46 29.55
CA GLU A 91 9.38 34.88 28.74
C GLU A 91 8.09 35.76 28.70
N ARG A 92 8.15 37.00 29.21
CA ARG A 92 6.99 37.89 29.41
C ARG A 92 6.78 38.97 28.36
N ASP A 93 7.81 39.33 27.59
CA ASP A 93 7.73 40.45 26.64
C ASP A 93 7.71 39.97 25.18
N TYR A 94 6.89 40.63 24.36
CA TYR A 94 6.76 40.43 22.92
C TYR A 94 8.04 40.86 22.18
N ASN A 95 9.11 40.10 22.38
CA ASN A 95 10.42 40.40 21.84
C ASN A 95 10.52 39.95 20.37
N GLU A 96 10.65 40.92 19.48
CA GLU A 96 10.69 40.76 18.02
C GLU A 96 12.12 41.01 17.56
N LEU A 97 12.77 40.04 16.91
CA LEU A 97 14.19 40.17 16.58
C LEU A 97 14.39 41.18 15.44
N ILE A 98 13.52 41.08 14.44
CA ILE A 98 13.52 41.93 13.25
C ILE A 98 12.13 42.50 13.09
N TYR A 99 12.03 43.80 13.18
CA TYR A 99 10.80 44.53 12.94
C TYR A 99 10.83 45.07 11.52
N VAL A 100 9.85 44.71 10.71
CA VAL A 100 9.72 45.15 9.33
C VAL A 100 8.45 45.99 9.23
N TYR A 101 8.62 47.27 8.98
CA TYR A 101 7.54 48.22 8.81
C TYR A 101 7.48 48.68 7.35
N SER A 102 6.30 48.57 6.74
CA SER A 102 6.04 49.15 5.42
C SER A 102 4.81 50.03 5.48
N ASP A 103 4.98 51.31 5.17
CA ASP A 103 3.89 52.28 5.10
C ASP A 103 3.51 52.62 3.66
N SER A 104 2.22 52.85 3.40
CA SER A 104 1.68 53.20 2.08
C SER A 104 1.03 54.59 2.02
N TYR A 105 1.25 55.45 3.03
CA TYR A 105 0.59 56.76 3.20
C TYR A 105 0.44 57.57 1.89
N GLY A 106 -0.75 57.52 1.28
CA GLY A 106 -1.16 58.41 0.19
C GLY A 106 -0.65 58.10 -1.22
N ASN A 107 0.16 57.04 -1.44
CA ASN A 107 0.58 56.62 -2.79
C ASN A 107 0.19 55.15 -3.06
N PRO A 108 -0.71 54.86 -4.04
CA PRO A 108 -1.18 53.51 -4.33
C PRO A 108 -0.11 52.55 -4.90
N ASP A 109 1.11 53.02 -5.14
CA ASP A 109 2.15 52.23 -5.80
C ASP A 109 3.38 51.94 -4.90
N THR A 110 3.36 52.22 -3.59
CA THR A 110 4.52 51.99 -2.71
C THR A 110 5.12 50.59 -2.90
N GLY A 111 6.39 50.54 -3.31
CA GLY A 111 7.06 49.28 -3.59
C GLY A 111 7.31 48.49 -2.31
N GLY A 112 6.97 47.20 -2.31
CA GLY A 112 7.15 46.31 -1.16
C GLY A 112 8.63 46.06 -0.79
N ILE A 113 8.87 45.24 0.24
CA ILE A 113 10.20 44.85 0.69
C ILE A 113 10.52 43.43 0.22
N THR A 114 11.74 43.21 -0.28
CA THR A 114 12.28 41.89 -0.61
C THR A 114 13.49 41.61 0.24
N LEU A 115 13.43 40.52 0.99
CA LEU A 115 14.55 39.95 1.74
C LEU A 115 15.16 38.83 0.87
N ASP A 116 16.30 39.09 0.23
CA ASP A 116 16.91 38.17 -0.75
C ASP A 116 18.20 37.55 -0.22
N SER A 117 18.33 36.22 -0.31
CA SER A 117 19.56 35.51 0.03
C SER A 117 19.96 35.67 1.50
N TRP A 118 18.99 35.61 2.41
CA TRP A 118 19.22 35.67 3.85
C TRP A 118 19.63 34.30 4.41
N ASN A 119 20.59 34.29 5.32
CA ASN A 119 21.02 33.09 6.04
C ASN A 119 20.88 33.29 7.56
N VAL A 120 19.80 32.79 8.15
CA VAL A 120 19.50 32.90 9.58
C VAL A 120 19.67 31.54 10.23
N ASN A 121 20.56 31.44 11.21
CA ASN A 121 20.77 30.21 11.98
C ASN A 121 20.89 30.54 13.46
N ILE A 122 19.78 30.43 14.17
CA ILE A 122 19.63 30.77 15.58
C ILE A 122 19.22 29.50 16.30
N THR A 123 20.08 29.00 17.19
CA THR A 123 19.78 27.81 18.00
C THR A 123 19.16 28.17 19.35
N GLN A 124 19.24 29.44 19.72
CA GLN A 124 18.65 29.97 20.94
C GLN A 124 17.14 30.19 20.75
N LYS A 125 16.39 30.03 21.85
CA LYS A 125 14.93 30.22 21.84
C LYS A 125 14.62 31.70 21.68
N ILE A 126 13.82 32.03 20.68
CA ILE A 126 13.32 33.40 20.45
C ILE A 126 11.80 33.41 20.37
N ASN A 127 11.18 34.56 20.64
CA ASN A 127 9.73 34.67 20.55
C ASN A 127 9.29 34.81 19.08
N THR A 128 9.62 35.93 18.45
CA THR A 128 9.32 36.18 17.03
C THR A 128 10.59 36.53 16.27
N LEU A 129 10.85 35.86 15.14
CA LEU A 129 11.98 36.22 14.27
C LEU A 129 11.67 37.51 13.49
N PHE A 130 10.61 37.48 12.68
CA PHE A 130 10.14 38.63 11.92
C PHE A 130 8.79 39.08 12.46
N SER A 131 8.73 40.29 12.99
CA SER A 131 7.47 40.98 13.20
C SER A 131 7.24 41.93 12.06
N ILE A 132 6.11 41.77 11.42
CA ILE A 132 5.82 42.45 10.18
C ILE A 132 4.53 43.21 10.33
N GLU A 133 4.65 44.52 10.20
CA GLU A 133 3.54 45.45 10.24
C GLU A 133 3.41 46.12 8.88
N SER A 134 2.23 45.99 8.29
CA SER A 134 1.92 46.53 6.96
C SER A 134 0.70 47.42 7.06
N ASN A 135 0.89 48.71 6.83
CA ASN A 135 -0.19 49.70 6.80
C ASN A 135 -0.75 49.80 5.38
N LEU A 136 -1.99 49.36 5.20
CA LEU A 136 -2.68 49.27 3.92
C LEU A 136 -3.66 50.43 3.78
N ASN A 137 -3.24 51.46 3.04
CA ASN A 137 -4.06 52.61 2.73
C ASN A 137 -4.41 52.62 1.23
N ASN A 138 -5.69 52.86 0.91
CA ASN A 138 -6.24 53.19 -0.41
C ASN A 138 -6.72 52.04 -1.34
N THR A 139 -7.73 52.42 -2.14
CA THR A 139 -8.74 51.64 -2.86
C THR A 139 -8.29 50.95 -4.16
N SER A 140 -7.19 51.32 -4.82
CA SER A 140 -6.99 50.98 -6.25
C SER A 140 -5.79 50.07 -6.61
N ALA A 141 -5.00 49.62 -5.64
CA ALA A 141 -3.72 48.97 -5.91
C ALA A 141 -3.84 47.44 -6.07
N GLN A 142 -4.20 46.98 -7.27
CA GLN A 142 -3.76 45.65 -7.70
C GLN A 142 -2.23 45.67 -7.87
N LYS A 143 -1.46 44.97 -7.01
CA LYS A 143 -0.27 44.13 -7.38
C LYS A 143 0.93 44.10 -6.43
N SER A 144 1.07 44.93 -5.40
CA SER A 144 2.28 44.86 -4.58
C SER A 144 2.20 43.73 -3.56
N GLU A 145 2.95 42.65 -3.84
CA GLU A 145 3.40 41.74 -2.80
C GLU A 145 4.18 42.57 -1.78
N LEU A 146 3.60 42.76 -0.59
CA LEU A 146 4.09 43.75 0.38
C LEU A 146 5.47 43.34 0.87
N ILE A 147 5.63 42.07 1.24
CA ILE A 147 6.90 41.54 1.74
C ILE A 147 7.17 40.16 1.14
N SER A 148 8.37 39.96 0.59
CA SER A 148 8.82 38.68 0.04
C SER A 148 10.14 38.25 0.65
N LEU A 149 10.24 37.00 1.08
CA LEU A 149 11.49 36.33 1.37
C LEU A 149 11.89 35.47 0.16
N VAL A 150 13.10 35.66 -0.38
CA VAL A 150 13.55 35.01 -1.61
C VAL A 150 14.93 34.39 -1.40
N ASN A 151 15.18 33.21 -1.97
CA ASN A 151 16.49 32.52 -1.96
C ASN A 151 17.12 32.35 -0.56
N SER A 152 16.30 32.26 0.49
CA SER A 152 16.77 32.38 1.87
C SER A 152 16.75 31.05 2.62
N ASN A 153 17.62 30.93 3.62
CA ASN A 153 17.71 29.76 4.50
C ASN A 153 17.56 30.22 5.95
N ILE A 154 16.47 29.81 6.59
CA ILE A 154 16.13 30.15 7.97
C ILE A 154 16.06 28.85 8.77
N ASN A 155 16.84 28.78 9.84
CA ASN A 155 16.80 27.71 10.82
C ASN A 155 16.76 28.33 12.22
N VAL A 156 15.63 28.20 12.90
CA VAL A 156 15.38 28.87 14.19
C VAL A 156 14.68 27.97 15.19
N ASP A 157 14.71 28.36 16.47
CA ASP A 157 13.83 27.83 17.53
C ASP A 157 12.94 29.00 18.01
N ALA A 158 11.90 29.30 17.23
CA ALA A 158 11.06 30.49 17.41
C ALA A 158 9.62 30.13 17.75
N HIS A 159 8.93 30.93 18.57
CA HIS A 159 7.47 30.75 18.74
C HIS A 159 6.72 31.03 17.45
N SER A 160 7.14 32.06 16.73
CA SER A 160 6.68 32.40 15.38
C SER A 160 7.87 32.82 14.52
N VAL A 161 7.98 32.28 13.31
CA VAL A 161 8.96 32.79 12.34
C VAL A 161 8.51 34.16 11.81
N PHE A 162 7.24 34.27 11.43
CA PHE A 162 6.64 35.50 10.94
C PHE A 162 5.38 35.85 11.73
N SER A 163 5.45 36.87 12.56
CA SER A 163 4.28 37.49 13.18
C SER A 163 3.77 38.59 12.27
N LEU A 164 2.54 38.43 11.77
CA LEU A 164 1.94 39.27 10.74
C LEU A 164 0.85 40.14 11.36
N ARG A 165 0.98 41.46 11.21
CA ARG A 165 0.01 42.47 11.66
C ARG A 165 -0.41 43.35 10.48
N PRO A 166 -1.28 42.84 9.59
CA PRO A 166 -1.87 43.67 8.54
C PRO A 166 -2.85 44.66 9.19
N TYR A 167 -2.69 45.95 8.89
CA TYR A 167 -3.58 47.02 9.36
C TYR A 167 -4.10 47.79 8.15
N GLY A 168 -5.39 48.12 8.11
CA GLY A 168 -6.00 48.89 7.03
C GLY A 168 -6.93 49.98 7.57
N GLN A 169 -6.91 51.18 6.96
CA GLN A 169 -7.70 52.34 7.41
C GLN A 169 -8.90 52.69 6.50
N GLU A 170 -9.05 52.06 5.33
CA GLU A 170 -10.10 52.38 4.35
C GLU A 170 -10.61 51.14 3.59
N ASP A 171 -11.84 51.22 3.04
CA ASP A 171 -12.45 50.25 2.13
C ASP A 171 -11.56 49.90 0.92
N PHE A 172 -11.24 48.62 0.72
CA PHE A 172 -10.57 48.09 -0.47
C PHE A 172 -11.58 47.76 -1.58
N THR A 173 -11.31 48.14 -2.84
CA THR A 173 -12.14 47.73 -3.99
C THR A 173 -11.60 46.48 -4.71
N VAL A 174 -10.74 45.69 -4.05
CA VAL A 174 -10.10 44.51 -4.62
C VAL A 174 -10.55 43.24 -3.91
N ASP A 175 -10.73 42.17 -4.68
CA ASP A 175 -11.15 40.87 -4.15
C ASP A 175 -9.95 40.04 -3.64
N ASN A 176 -8.71 40.42 -3.96
CA ASN A 176 -7.50 39.66 -3.62
C ASN A 176 -6.29 40.58 -3.36
N ILE A 177 -5.56 40.31 -2.28
CA ILE A 177 -4.30 40.96 -1.92
C ILE A 177 -3.24 39.88 -1.62
N ASN A 178 -2.03 40.06 -2.13
CA ASN A 178 -0.87 39.22 -1.78
C ASN A 178 -0.09 39.91 -0.67
N LEU A 179 -0.26 39.44 0.57
CA LEU A 179 0.41 40.07 1.71
C LEU A 179 1.88 39.66 1.78
N TYR A 180 2.14 38.36 1.71
CA TYR A 180 3.46 37.81 1.95
C TYR A 180 3.81 36.72 0.96
N SER A 181 5.09 36.62 0.63
CA SER A 181 5.58 35.45 -0.08
C SER A 181 6.92 34.92 0.40
N ILE A 182 7.10 33.63 0.13
CA ILE A 182 8.32 32.89 0.38
C ILE A 182 8.66 32.17 -0.92
N VAL A 183 9.77 32.52 -1.55
CA VAL A 183 10.16 32.02 -2.87
C VAL A 183 11.54 31.38 -2.79
N ASP A 184 11.66 30.16 -3.32
CA ASP A 184 12.94 29.41 -3.41
C ASP A 184 13.73 29.39 -2.09
N SER A 185 13.01 29.26 -0.96
CA SER A 185 13.58 29.39 0.38
C SER A 185 13.37 28.13 1.23
N THR A 186 14.21 27.95 2.24
CA THR A 186 14.09 26.87 3.23
C THR A 186 13.86 27.46 4.60
N ILE A 187 12.80 27.05 5.30
CA ILE A 187 12.48 27.50 6.65
C ILE A 187 12.25 26.29 7.55
N ILE A 188 13.05 26.21 8.61
CA ILE A 188 12.93 25.19 9.64
C ILE A 188 12.75 25.91 10.97
N ASN A 189 11.58 25.72 11.58
CA ASN A 189 11.32 26.11 12.94
C ASN A 189 11.34 24.85 13.83
N ASN A 190 12.35 24.74 14.68
CA ASN A 190 12.56 23.57 15.56
C ASN A 190 11.74 23.64 16.85
N LYS A 191 11.02 24.74 17.08
CA LYS A 191 10.20 24.92 18.26
C LYS A 191 9.10 23.86 18.29
N GLN A 192 9.11 23.03 19.32
CA GLN A 192 8.02 22.10 19.60
C GLN A 192 6.91 22.78 20.39
N HIS A 193 5.66 22.40 20.12
CA HIS A 193 4.50 22.77 20.93
C HIS A 193 4.50 21.95 22.23
N ILE A 194 4.15 22.60 23.34
CA ILE A 194 4.03 21.97 24.65
C ILE A 194 2.57 22.16 25.10
N SER A 195 1.77 21.10 25.04
CA SER A 195 0.40 21.07 25.56
C SER A 195 0.39 21.05 27.10
N ASP A 196 -0.66 21.60 27.70
CA ASP A 196 -0.87 21.72 29.16
C ASP A 196 -0.98 20.38 29.94
N ASN A 197 -1.01 19.24 29.25
CA ASN A 197 -1.24 17.92 29.86
C ASN A 197 -0.16 17.49 30.88
N ASP A 198 0.94 18.22 31.00
CA ASP A 198 1.97 18.01 32.03
C ASP A 198 1.71 18.78 33.34
N GLY A 199 0.61 19.54 33.44
CA GLY A 199 0.14 20.16 34.69
C GLY A 199 1.09 21.17 35.35
N ALA A 200 2.09 21.66 34.60
CA ALA A 200 3.21 22.43 35.13
C ALA A 200 3.35 23.86 34.56
N ILE A 201 2.45 24.30 33.68
CA ILE A 201 2.58 25.57 32.94
C ILE A 201 1.31 26.39 33.12
N GLU A 202 1.43 27.67 33.54
CA GLU A 202 0.27 28.57 33.66
C GLU A 202 -0.26 29.02 32.30
N SER A 203 -1.56 29.32 32.21
CA SER A 203 -2.28 29.56 30.95
C SER A 203 -1.80 30.75 30.12
N GLU A 204 -1.13 31.72 30.72
CA GLU A 204 -0.53 32.89 30.04
C GLU A 204 0.69 32.51 29.18
N TYR A 205 1.33 31.36 29.46
CA TYR A 205 2.53 30.90 28.76
C TYR A 205 2.24 30.02 27.53
N LEU A 206 0.97 29.71 27.27
CA LEU A 206 0.55 28.88 26.13
C LEU A 206 0.50 29.69 24.82
N THR A 207 0.13 30.97 24.90
CA THR A 207 0.11 31.93 23.77
C THR A 207 1.45 32.10 23.07
N THR A 208 2.52 31.81 23.80
CA THR A 208 3.90 31.94 23.33
C THR A 208 4.49 30.61 22.88
N ARG A 209 3.76 29.51 22.63
CA ARG A 209 4.42 28.19 22.40
C ARG A 209 3.98 27.42 21.15
N LEU A 210 3.56 28.14 20.10
CA LEU A 210 2.97 27.56 18.89
C LEU A 210 3.94 26.85 17.93
N GLY A 211 5.20 27.29 17.91
CA GLY A 211 6.20 26.82 16.95
C GLY A 211 5.73 26.96 15.50
N SER A 212 5.16 28.13 15.17
CA SER A 212 4.53 28.37 13.88
C SER A 212 5.50 28.91 12.82
N ILE A 213 5.22 28.69 11.54
CA ILE A 213 5.84 29.47 10.47
C ILE A 213 5.22 30.88 10.47
N PHE A 214 3.90 30.96 10.40
CA PHE A 214 3.18 32.23 10.42
C PHE A 214 2.34 32.34 11.69
N THR A 215 2.31 33.51 12.31
CA THR A 215 1.31 33.88 13.29
C THR A 215 0.59 35.11 12.79
N ILE A 216 -0.73 35.05 12.67
CA ILE A 216 -1.55 36.18 12.25
C ILE A 216 -2.12 36.81 13.52
N ARG A 217 -1.79 38.08 13.74
CA ARG A 217 -2.33 38.88 14.83
C ARG A 217 -3.39 39.82 14.27
N SER A 218 -4.66 39.53 14.53
CA SER A 218 -5.73 40.45 14.16
C SER A 218 -5.96 41.47 15.28
N HIS A 219 -5.67 42.75 15.03
CA HIS A 219 -6.07 43.84 15.91
C HIS A 219 -7.34 44.45 15.31
N ASN A 220 -8.51 44.30 15.96
CA ASN A 220 -9.81 44.89 15.58
C ASN A 220 -10.15 44.85 14.08
N ASP A 221 -10.97 43.89 13.64
CA ASP A 221 -11.40 43.69 12.25
C ASP A 221 -10.21 43.70 11.27
N TRP A 222 -9.71 42.50 10.93
CA TRP A 222 -8.66 42.34 9.93
C TRP A 222 -9.05 43.07 8.63
N LEU A 223 -8.41 44.24 8.41
CA LEU A 223 -8.68 45.13 7.26
C LEU A 223 -10.07 45.80 7.27
N ASP A 224 -10.29 46.73 8.21
CA ASP A 224 -11.40 47.72 8.28
C ASP A 224 -12.84 47.17 8.50
N TYR A 225 -13.69 47.98 9.15
CA TYR A 225 -15.07 47.72 9.55
C TYR A 225 -16.08 47.60 8.38
N ASN A 226 -15.68 47.88 7.14
CA ASN A 226 -16.61 47.93 6.00
C ASN A 226 -16.24 46.96 4.84
N GLN A 227 -15.08 46.31 4.89
CA GLN A 227 -14.57 45.47 3.79
C GLN A 227 -15.33 44.14 3.63
N GLN A 228 -15.66 43.74 2.40
CA GLN A 228 -16.27 42.44 2.08
C GLN A 228 -15.58 41.72 0.90
N ASN A 229 -15.64 40.38 0.89
CA ASN A 229 -15.14 39.48 -0.16
C ASN A 229 -13.66 39.64 -0.52
N LEU A 230 -12.81 40.00 0.44
CA LEU A 230 -11.37 40.14 0.26
C LEU A 230 -10.62 38.86 0.63
N THR A 231 -9.77 38.34 -0.26
CA THR A 231 -8.83 37.26 0.05
C THR A 231 -7.41 37.79 0.27
N ALA A 232 -6.86 37.59 1.47
CA ALA A 232 -5.47 37.87 1.82
C ALA A 232 -4.60 36.62 1.65
N ASN A 233 -3.58 36.68 0.79
CA ASN A 233 -2.78 35.53 0.39
C ASN A 233 -1.37 35.52 1.01
N LEU A 234 -0.97 34.36 1.54
CA LEU A 234 0.41 33.94 1.79
C LEU A 234 0.84 32.96 0.69
N ASN A 235 1.80 33.35 -0.14
CA ASN A 235 2.22 32.54 -1.28
C ASN A 235 3.62 31.94 -1.06
N ILE A 236 3.71 30.63 -1.02
CA ILE A 236 4.95 29.87 -0.80
C ILE A 236 5.28 29.08 -2.05
N VAL A 237 6.30 29.52 -2.79
CA VAL A 237 6.66 28.99 -4.12
C VAL A 237 8.05 28.38 -4.10
N GLY A 238 8.23 27.17 -4.63
CA GLY A 238 9.55 26.55 -4.77
C GLY A 238 10.29 26.31 -3.45
N SER A 239 9.57 26.29 -2.32
CA SER A 239 10.15 26.41 -0.99
C SER A 239 9.95 25.14 -0.14
N THR A 240 10.77 24.98 0.90
CA THR A 240 10.68 23.87 1.85
C THR A 240 10.44 24.41 3.25
N LEU A 241 9.35 23.99 3.89
CA LEU A 241 8.95 24.43 5.21
C LEU A 241 8.91 23.24 6.18
N LYS A 242 9.37 23.44 7.41
CA LYS A 242 9.21 22.49 8.50
C LYS A 242 8.93 23.22 9.80
N ALA A 243 7.86 22.88 10.48
CA ALA A 243 7.51 23.46 11.77
C ALA A 243 6.55 22.56 12.54
N GLU A 244 6.34 22.88 13.81
CA GLU A 244 5.24 22.29 14.56
C GLU A 244 3.90 22.72 13.94
N THR A 245 3.74 24.01 13.66
CA THR A 245 2.50 24.54 13.10
C THR A 245 2.75 25.36 11.83
N LEU A 246 1.90 25.23 10.80
CA LEU A 246 2.01 26.12 9.63
C LEU A 246 1.52 27.54 9.97
N VAL A 247 0.28 27.65 10.49
CA VAL A 247 -0.32 28.94 10.86
C VAL A 247 -0.80 28.94 12.32
N GLY A 248 -0.41 29.96 13.08
CA GLY A 248 -1.04 30.35 14.33
C GLY A 248 -1.97 31.53 14.12
N ILE A 249 -3.13 31.53 14.77
CA ILE A 249 -4.06 32.67 14.79
C ILE A 249 -4.18 33.18 16.22
N GLU A 250 -3.79 34.45 16.41
CA GLU A 250 -3.89 35.19 17.66
C GLU A 250 -4.87 36.35 17.45
N LEU A 251 -6.03 36.30 18.12
CA LEU A 251 -7.12 37.27 17.91
C LEU A 251 -7.20 38.28 19.06
N GLY A 252 -7.29 39.57 18.71
CA GLY A 252 -7.60 40.66 19.64
C GLY A 252 -9.08 40.74 20.03
N GLU A 253 -9.43 41.67 20.93
CA GLU A 253 -10.80 41.93 21.38
C GLU A 253 -11.71 42.36 20.20
N SER A 254 -12.91 41.76 20.08
CA SER A 254 -13.82 42.03 18.95
C SER A 254 -14.61 43.34 19.11
N SER A 255 -14.98 43.96 17.99
CA SER A 255 -16.04 44.97 17.95
C SER A 255 -17.04 44.71 16.80
N GLY A 256 -18.20 44.15 17.13
CA GLY A 256 -19.49 44.48 16.51
C GLY A 256 -19.78 44.04 15.06
N TRP A 257 -20.24 42.80 14.89
CA TRP A 257 -21.28 42.28 13.96
C TRP A 257 -21.31 42.76 12.49
N THR A 258 -20.85 41.92 11.55
CA THR A 258 -21.50 41.56 10.25
C THR A 258 -20.69 40.48 9.51
N ASP A 259 -21.36 39.57 8.77
CA ASP A 259 -20.72 38.68 7.77
C ASP A 259 -20.11 39.49 6.65
N ARG A 260 -18.86 39.22 6.30
CA ARG A 260 -18.19 39.94 5.23
C ARG A 260 -17.51 39.04 4.19
N ASN A 261 -17.58 37.71 4.30
CA ASN A 261 -16.99 36.75 3.36
C ASN A 261 -15.51 37.00 3.02
N ASN A 262 -14.72 37.55 3.94
CA ASN A 262 -13.30 37.74 3.68
C ASN A 262 -12.57 36.39 3.87
N ALA A 263 -11.51 36.11 3.11
CA ALA A 263 -10.71 34.89 3.21
C ALA A 263 -9.22 35.13 3.54
N PHE A 264 -8.61 34.26 4.32
CA PHE A 264 -7.15 34.16 4.45
C PHE A 264 -6.67 32.88 3.79
N ALA A 265 -5.77 33.00 2.81
CA ALA A 265 -5.32 31.89 1.99
C ALA A 265 -3.82 31.63 2.16
N VAL A 266 -3.45 30.38 2.44
CA VAL A 266 -2.07 29.91 2.46
C VAL A 266 -1.84 28.95 1.30
N ASN A 267 -1.00 29.36 0.37
CA ASN A 267 -0.81 28.68 -0.91
C ASN A 267 0.61 28.15 -1.02
N LEU A 268 0.78 26.84 -0.91
CA LEU A 268 2.02 26.16 -1.28
C LEU A 268 1.93 25.77 -2.75
N THR A 269 2.91 26.15 -3.56
CA THR A 269 2.97 25.84 -5.00
C THR A 269 4.38 25.41 -5.39
N ASN A 270 4.52 24.19 -5.89
CA ASN A 270 5.81 23.52 -6.09
C ASN A 270 6.69 23.58 -4.83
N SER A 271 6.06 23.55 -3.67
CA SER A 271 6.69 23.65 -2.36
C SER A 271 6.48 22.33 -1.61
N SER A 272 7.23 22.12 -0.53
CA SER A 272 7.03 20.98 0.37
C SER A 272 6.98 21.45 1.81
N GLY A 273 6.20 20.74 2.62
CA GLY A 273 5.91 21.11 4.00
C GLY A 273 5.86 19.90 4.91
N GLU A 274 6.54 19.95 6.05
CA GLU A 274 6.37 18.99 7.15
C GLU A 274 5.81 19.74 8.36
N PHE A 275 4.55 19.47 8.70
CA PHE A 275 3.87 20.11 9.82
C PHE A 275 3.26 19.09 10.75
N LYS A 276 3.23 19.40 12.05
CA LYS A 276 2.39 18.66 12.97
C LYS A 276 0.95 19.16 12.85
N ASN A 277 0.74 20.45 13.04
CA ASN A 277 -0.56 21.10 12.94
C ASN A 277 -0.60 22.01 11.71
N LEU A 278 -1.74 22.03 11.04
CA LEU A 278 -2.02 23.00 10.01
C LEU A 278 -2.29 24.38 10.63
N LEU A 279 -3.16 24.40 11.63
CA LEU A 279 -3.65 25.61 12.26
C LEU A 279 -3.72 25.42 13.78
N THR A 280 -3.33 26.45 14.51
CA THR A 280 -3.55 26.58 15.96
C THR A 280 -4.19 27.92 16.29
N HIS A 281 -5.09 27.95 17.27
CA HIS A 281 -5.70 29.17 17.78
C HIS A 281 -5.32 29.43 19.24
N VAL A 282 -5.03 30.70 19.55
CA VAL A 282 -4.73 31.17 20.89
C VAL A 282 -5.36 32.55 21.14
N GLY A 283 -6.16 32.70 22.22
CA GLY A 283 -6.71 33.99 22.63
C GLY A 283 -7.14 34.01 24.11
N GLU A 284 -6.96 35.15 24.79
CA GLU A 284 -7.14 35.24 26.26
C GLU A 284 -8.56 35.60 26.74
N TYR A 285 -9.44 36.21 25.92
CA TYR A 285 -10.72 36.76 26.42
C TYR A 285 -11.85 36.85 25.39
N LEU A 286 -12.12 35.79 24.62
CA LEU A 286 -13.33 35.76 23.79
C LEU A 286 -14.46 35.02 24.52
N THR A 287 -15.43 35.78 25.02
CA THR A 287 -16.72 35.25 25.43
C THR A 287 -17.49 34.80 24.18
N GLU A 288 -17.47 33.50 23.87
CA GLU A 288 -18.43 32.70 23.06
C GLU A 288 -19.12 33.32 21.82
N GLY A 289 -18.61 34.40 21.24
CA GLY A 289 -19.20 35.09 20.10
C GLY A 289 -18.14 35.74 19.22
N ASP A 290 -18.34 35.60 17.91
CA ASP A 290 -17.95 36.59 16.89
C ASP A 290 -16.65 36.36 16.10
N LEU A 291 -16.28 35.11 15.81
CA LEU A 291 -15.64 34.76 14.53
C LEU A 291 -16.68 34.09 13.63
N ASP A 292 -17.80 34.74 13.39
CA ASP A 292 -18.92 33.95 12.88
C ASP A 292 -18.72 33.48 11.43
N ARG A 293 -17.86 34.07 10.57
CA ARG A 293 -18.08 33.94 9.11
C ARG A 293 -16.90 34.05 8.11
N ASP A 294 -15.66 34.25 8.54
CA ASP A 294 -14.53 34.40 7.60
C ASP A 294 -13.94 33.05 7.13
N GLU A 295 -13.39 33.04 5.92
CA GLU A 295 -12.88 31.84 5.26
C GLU A 295 -11.38 31.64 5.51
N PHE A 296 -10.96 30.40 5.79
CA PHE A 296 -9.55 30.04 5.85
C PHE A 296 -9.25 28.97 4.80
N GLN A 297 -8.41 29.33 3.83
CA GLN A 297 -8.04 28.46 2.72
C GLN A 297 -6.60 27.98 2.89
N VAL A 298 -6.38 26.67 2.78
CA VAL A 298 -5.05 26.08 2.80
C VAL A 298 -4.90 25.18 1.58
N ASN A 299 -3.97 25.56 0.73
CA ASN A 299 -3.57 24.77 -0.43
C ASN A 299 -2.20 24.17 -0.16
N LEU A 300 -2.19 22.88 0.17
CA LEU A 300 -0.99 22.09 0.39
C LEU A 300 -0.52 21.45 -0.92
N ASP A 301 0.80 21.45 -1.09
CA ASP A 301 1.50 20.84 -2.21
C ASP A 301 2.67 20.03 -1.64
N ASN A 302 2.81 18.77 -2.05
CA ASN A 302 3.84 17.83 -1.59
C ASN A 302 4.17 17.95 -0.08
N SER A 303 3.11 18.02 0.74
CA SER A 303 3.21 18.34 2.18
C SER A 303 2.58 17.27 3.05
N VAL A 304 3.12 17.09 4.26
CA VAL A 304 2.60 16.15 5.25
C VAL A 304 2.17 16.92 6.50
N VAL A 305 0.92 16.72 6.92
CA VAL A 305 0.36 17.23 8.18
C VAL A 305 -0.02 16.03 9.06
N THR A 306 0.53 15.94 10.27
CA THR A 306 0.38 14.72 11.10
C THR A 306 -0.71 14.77 12.16
N SER A 307 -1.14 15.97 12.58
CA SER A 307 -2.09 16.19 13.68
C SER A 307 -3.32 17.03 13.31
N GLY A 308 -3.37 17.57 12.09
CA GLY A 308 -4.55 18.26 11.56
C GLY A 308 -4.72 19.68 12.09
N ILE A 309 -5.92 20.05 12.53
CA ILE A 309 -6.26 21.37 13.10
C ILE A 309 -6.34 21.23 14.62
N TYR A 310 -5.69 22.14 15.34
CA TYR A 310 -5.54 22.12 16.80
C TYR A 310 -6.07 23.42 17.43
N SER A 311 -6.65 23.35 18.63
CA SER A 311 -7.09 24.52 19.41
C SER A 311 -6.84 24.28 20.91
N GLU A 312 -6.24 25.26 21.59
CA GLU A 312 -5.69 25.10 22.95
C GLU A 312 -6.65 25.45 24.09
N ARG A 313 -7.75 26.21 23.85
CA ARG A 313 -8.62 26.74 24.92
C ARG A 313 -10.07 26.29 24.82
N HIS A 314 -10.75 26.27 25.99
CA HIS A 314 -12.20 26.13 26.12
C HIS A 314 -12.92 27.32 25.46
N GLY A 315 -13.18 27.18 24.17
CA GLY A 315 -13.90 28.12 23.31
C GLY A 315 -13.74 27.62 21.89
N GLY A 316 -14.84 27.25 21.24
CA GLY A 316 -14.79 26.65 19.90
C GLY A 316 -14.05 27.57 18.93
N LEU A 317 -13.03 27.04 18.24
CA LEU A 317 -12.46 27.72 17.09
C LEU A 317 -13.50 27.69 15.96
N ARG A 318 -14.19 28.80 15.76
CA ARG A 318 -15.26 28.92 14.75
C ARG A 318 -14.69 29.35 13.39
N LEU A 319 -14.12 28.41 12.61
CA LEU A 319 -13.83 28.57 11.15
C LEU A 319 -14.96 28.03 10.25
N THR A 320 -15.97 28.84 9.94
CA THR A 320 -17.24 28.30 9.36
C THR A 320 -17.05 27.89 7.90
N ASN A 321 -16.06 28.49 7.24
CA ASN A 321 -15.64 28.20 5.89
C ASN A 321 -14.14 27.86 5.87
N THR A 322 -13.75 26.63 6.22
CA THR A 322 -12.37 26.16 5.99
C THR A 322 -12.29 25.37 4.70
N SER A 323 -11.42 25.77 3.77
CA SER A 323 -11.12 25.03 2.55
C SER A 323 -9.73 24.43 2.62
N LEU A 324 -9.63 23.10 2.54
CA LEU A 324 -8.37 22.35 2.51
C LEU A 324 -8.18 21.71 1.13
N SER A 325 -7.17 22.12 0.39
CA SER A 325 -6.77 21.46 -0.85
C SER A 325 -5.45 20.72 -0.66
N LEU A 326 -5.45 19.43 -1.00
CA LEU A 326 -4.28 18.56 -0.98
C LEU A 326 -3.88 18.27 -2.43
N ASN A 327 -2.63 18.58 -2.79
CA ASN A 327 -2.11 18.38 -4.13
C ASN A 327 -0.74 17.68 -4.11
N ASN A 328 -0.39 17.08 -5.25
CA ASN A 328 0.88 16.42 -5.54
C ASN A 328 1.38 15.50 -4.42
N GLY A 329 0.57 14.52 -4.03
CA GLY A 329 0.96 13.53 -3.02
C GLY A 329 0.97 14.04 -1.58
N SER A 330 0.41 15.23 -1.31
CA SER A 330 0.21 15.70 0.07
C SER A 330 -0.59 14.71 0.92
N VAL A 331 -0.24 14.59 2.20
CA VAL A 331 -0.89 13.71 3.19
C VAL A 331 -1.39 14.54 4.37
N PHE A 332 -2.67 14.44 4.68
CA PHE A 332 -3.28 15.07 5.85
C PHE A 332 -3.82 14.00 6.79
N ASN A 333 -3.22 13.87 7.97
CA ASN A 333 -3.69 12.97 9.02
C ASN A 333 -4.63 13.73 9.96
N TYR A 334 -5.90 13.38 9.90
CA TYR A 334 -6.96 13.89 10.74
C TYR A 334 -7.04 13.08 12.04
N LEU A 335 -6.66 13.69 13.17
CA LEU A 335 -6.69 13.01 14.47
C LEU A 335 -8.10 12.81 15.01
N GLY A 336 -9.01 13.77 14.77
CA GLY A 336 -10.34 13.81 15.39
C GLY A 336 -10.33 13.88 16.92
N ASP A 337 -11.43 14.40 17.47
CA ASP A 337 -11.83 14.47 18.88
C ASP A 337 -10.77 14.10 19.96
N CYS A 338 -10.16 15.13 20.57
CA CYS A 338 -9.45 14.99 21.84
C CYS A 338 -10.42 15.34 22.97
N THR A 339 -10.64 14.37 23.86
CA THR A 339 -11.68 14.20 24.89
C THR A 339 -12.12 15.40 25.76
N ASP A 340 -11.52 16.58 25.64
CA ASP A 340 -11.89 17.75 26.44
C ASP A 340 -12.05 19.08 25.66
N THR A 341 -11.50 19.28 24.45
CA THR A 341 -11.68 20.59 23.74
C THR A 341 -11.30 20.72 22.26
N CYS A 342 -10.62 19.77 21.63
CA CYS A 342 -10.12 20.02 20.27
C CYS A 342 -11.25 19.85 19.25
N ASN A 343 -11.53 20.91 18.46
CA ASN A 343 -12.51 20.95 17.37
C ASN A 343 -13.99 20.96 17.77
N ARG A 344 -14.33 21.44 18.98
CA ARG A 344 -15.74 21.64 19.33
C ARG A 344 -16.28 22.86 18.60
N TYR A 345 -17.21 22.61 17.69
CA TYR A 345 -17.78 23.63 16.83
C TYR A 345 -19.25 23.79 17.19
N ALA A 346 -19.58 24.81 17.98
CA ALA A 346 -20.96 25.12 18.29
C ALA A 346 -21.63 25.68 17.01
N MET A 347 -22.67 25.06 16.49
CA MET A 347 -23.59 25.69 15.54
C MET A 347 -24.71 26.38 16.33
N GLU A 348 -25.16 27.57 15.89
CA GLU A 348 -26.20 28.33 16.59
C GLU A 348 -27.49 27.50 16.73
N GLU A 349 -28.01 27.45 17.97
CA GLU A 349 -29.43 27.23 18.22
C GLU A 349 -30.20 28.41 17.62
N ASN A 350 -30.76 28.22 16.42
CA ASN A 350 -31.79 29.11 15.92
C ASN A 350 -33.09 28.83 16.70
N GLU A 351 -33.22 29.41 17.90
CA GLU A 351 -34.40 29.27 18.80
C GLU A 351 -35.74 29.65 18.12
N GLN A 352 -35.72 30.25 16.92
CA GLN A 352 -36.94 30.67 16.21
C GLN A 352 -37.49 29.67 15.19
N ALA A 353 -36.80 28.56 14.92
CA ALA A 353 -37.35 27.46 14.12
C ALA A 353 -37.13 26.15 14.87
N GLY A 354 -38.19 25.52 15.38
CA GLY A 354 -38.15 24.25 16.12
C GLY A 354 -37.68 23.01 15.32
N ILE A 355 -36.70 23.16 14.44
CA ILE A 355 -35.98 22.12 13.74
C ILE A 355 -34.68 21.90 14.51
N LYS A 356 -34.67 20.96 15.45
CA LYS A 356 -33.42 20.37 15.93
C LYS A 356 -32.85 19.52 14.80
N THR A 357 -31.87 20.04 14.06
CA THR A 357 -31.03 19.19 13.20
C THR A 357 -30.08 18.39 14.10
N PRO A 358 -30.02 17.05 13.99
CA PRO A 358 -29.34 16.20 14.96
C PRO A 358 -27.81 16.06 14.76
N HIS A 359 -27.15 16.92 13.98
CA HIS A 359 -25.71 16.83 13.70
C HIS A 359 -24.93 17.77 14.63
N TYR A 360 -24.77 17.38 15.90
CA TYR A 360 -23.59 16.76 16.55
C TYR A 360 -22.47 17.77 16.87
N ASP A 361 -22.11 17.85 18.14
CA ASP A 361 -21.00 18.62 18.75
C ASP A 361 -19.59 18.24 18.22
N ASP A 362 -19.51 17.54 17.08
CA ASP A 362 -18.35 16.77 16.62
C ASP A 362 -17.79 17.33 15.29
N SER A 363 -16.48 17.58 15.25
CA SER A 363 -15.60 17.89 14.10
C SER A 363 -16.21 18.11 12.69
N TYR A 364 -15.95 19.30 12.14
CA TYR A 364 -16.42 19.78 10.82
C TYR A 364 -15.31 20.41 9.97
N ILE A 365 -15.34 20.21 8.65
CA ILE A 365 -14.56 20.98 7.65
C ILE A 365 -15.50 21.41 6.52
N HIS A 366 -15.46 22.67 6.09
CA HIS A 366 -16.35 23.15 5.04
C HIS A 366 -16.06 22.49 3.68
N GLN A 367 -14.82 22.60 3.21
CA GLN A 367 -14.44 22.06 1.91
C GLN A 367 -13.12 21.28 1.97
N ILE A 368 -13.08 20.12 1.32
CA ILE A 368 -11.86 19.32 1.13
C ILE A 368 -11.69 18.99 -0.36
N ASN A 369 -10.58 19.38 -0.95
CA ASN A 369 -10.18 18.99 -2.31
C ASN A 369 -8.99 18.02 -2.23
N ILE A 370 -9.11 16.82 -2.78
CA ILE A 370 -8.02 15.81 -2.77
C ILE A 370 -7.64 15.47 -4.19
N ASN A 371 -6.46 15.93 -4.62
CA ASN A 371 -6.03 15.86 -6.01
C ASN A 371 -4.63 15.28 -6.15
N SER A 372 -4.27 14.88 -7.36
CA SER A 372 -2.90 14.51 -7.75
C SER A 372 -2.24 13.48 -6.81
N GLY A 373 -2.99 12.42 -6.48
CA GLY A 373 -2.55 11.31 -5.64
C GLY A 373 -2.42 11.64 -4.15
N SER A 374 -2.98 12.76 -3.70
CA SER A 374 -3.00 13.13 -2.28
C SER A 374 -3.89 12.23 -1.43
N THR A 375 -3.59 12.19 -0.12
CA THR A 375 -4.29 11.36 0.85
C THR A 375 -4.84 12.20 2.00
N PHE A 376 -6.15 12.10 2.23
CA PHE A 376 -6.76 12.46 3.50
C PHE A 376 -6.90 11.19 4.35
N ALA A 377 -6.24 11.12 5.49
CA ALA A 377 -6.19 9.94 6.33
C ALA A 377 -6.81 10.22 7.69
N PHE A 378 -7.72 9.36 8.12
CA PHE A 378 -8.12 9.30 9.52
C PHE A 378 -7.01 8.66 10.35
N SER A 379 -6.68 9.25 11.48
CA SER A 379 -5.60 8.76 12.33
C SER A 379 -5.93 7.41 12.96
N PRO A 380 -5.00 6.44 12.93
CA PRO A 380 -5.18 5.16 13.61
C PRO A 380 -5.05 5.26 15.14
N ILE A 381 -4.69 6.42 15.69
CA ILE A 381 -4.47 6.62 17.13
C ILE A 381 -5.79 7.00 17.80
N GLY A 382 -6.22 6.26 18.82
CA GLY A 382 -7.44 6.58 19.60
C GLY A 382 -8.69 5.84 19.12
N ALA A 383 -9.88 6.33 19.51
CA ALA A 383 -11.19 5.78 19.10
C ALA A 383 -11.45 6.01 17.60
N PHE A 384 -12.49 5.44 16.99
CA PHE A 384 -12.85 5.78 15.60
C PHE A 384 -13.42 7.21 15.48
N LYS A 385 -13.22 7.83 14.32
CA LYS A 385 -13.39 9.27 14.10
C LYS A 385 -14.60 9.53 13.23
N HIS A 386 -15.37 10.56 13.58
CA HIS A 386 -16.47 11.03 12.78
C HIS A 386 -16.13 12.43 12.25
N LEU A 387 -16.29 12.64 10.95
CA LEU A 387 -16.05 13.93 10.30
C LEU A 387 -17.24 14.29 9.41
N TYR A 388 -17.75 15.51 9.57
CA TYR A 388 -18.73 16.10 8.67
C TYR A 388 -18.06 17.08 7.70
N VAL A 389 -18.40 16.98 6.40
CA VAL A 389 -17.84 17.83 5.33
C VAL A 389 -18.97 18.39 4.46
N ASP A 390 -18.98 19.69 4.19
CA ASP A 390 -20.01 20.27 3.31
C ASP A 390 -19.73 19.94 1.83
N GLU A 391 -18.51 20.19 1.37
CA GLU A 391 -18.10 19.96 -0.02
C GLU A 391 -16.80 19.14 -0.09
N MET A 392 -16.84 18.00 -0.78
CA MET A 392 -15.64 17.18 -0.99
C MET A 392 -15.42 16.93 -2.47
N ASN A 393 -14.26 17.28 -3.00
CA ASN A 393 -13.94 17.19 -4.42
C ASN A 393 -12.66 16.38 -4.68
N SER A 394 -12.61 15.67 -5.80
CA SER A 394 -11.39 15.03 -6.29
C SER A 394 -11.29 15.03 -7.81
N ASP A 395 -10.06 15.12 -8.33
CA ASP A 395 -9.72 14.91 -9.73
C ASP A 395 -9.76 13.44 -10.19
N GLY A 396 -10.14 12.52 -9.31
CA GLY A 396 -10.21 11.08 -9.56
C GLY A 396 -9.03 10.29 -9.00
N THR A 397 -8.05 10.96 -8.40
CA THR A 397 -6.85 10.33 -7.82
C THR A 397 -6.78 10.47 -6.30
N GLY A 398 -7.75 11.15 -5.68
CA GLY A 398 -7.75 11.41 -4.23
C GLY A 398 -7.99 10.14 -3.42
N ILE A 399 -7.21 9.98 -2.35
CA ILE A 399 -7.27 8.83 -1.44
C ILE A 399 -7.86 9.27 -0.10
N ILE A 400 -8.82 8.50 0.41
CA ILE A 400 -9.39 8.63 1.75
C ILE A 400 -8.98 7.38 2.53
N ALA A 401 -8.02 7.49 3.44
CA ALA A 401 -7.60 6.37 4.27
C ALA A 401 -8.44 6.32 5.54
N MET A 402 -9.17 5.23 5.74
CA MET A 402 -10.08 5.03 6.87
C MET A 402 -9.65 3.82 7.69
N ASN A 403 -9.87 3.88 9.00
CA ASN A 403 -9.65 2.78 9.92
C ASN A 403 -10.98 2.08 10.19
N SER A 404 -10.93 0.75 10.30
CA SER A 404 -12.08 -0.06 10.66
C SER A 404 -11.65 -1.25 11.49
N ASP A 405 -12.45 -1.59 12.49
CA ASP A 405 -12.46 -2.90 13.12
C ASP A 405 -13.72 -3.65 12.70
N VAL A 406 -13.55 -4.44 11.66
CA VAL A 406 -14.57 -5.31 11.08
C VAL A 406 -15.07 -6.36 12.06
N SER A 407 -14.27 -6.75 13.06
CA SER A 407 -14.69 -7.71 14.08
C SER A 407 -15.77 -7.12 15.00
N THR A 408 -15.73 -5.82 15.25
CA THR A 408 -16.74 -5.12 16.09
C THR A 408 -17.73 -4.30 15.28
N LEU A 409 -17.63 -4.32 13.94
CA LEU A 409 -18.41 -3.46 13.03
C LEU A 409 -18.32 -1.99 13.44
N SER A 410 -17.11 -1.55 13.77
CA SER A 410 -16.83 -0.16 14.09
C SER A 410 -15.73 0.36 13.16
N GLY A 411 -15.74 1.66 12.88
CA GLY A 411 -14.83 2.27 11.94
C GLY A 411 -15.00 3.77 11.91
N ASP A 412 -14.07 4.44 11.25
CA ASP A 412 -14.20 5.86 10.97
C ASP A 412 -15.45 6.11 10.11
N LEU A 413 -16.02 7.29 10.28
CA LEU A 413 -17.23 7.71 9.59
C LEU A 413 -17.03 9.08 8.94
N LEU A 414 -17.32 9.15 7.65
CA LEU A 414 -17.28 10.37 6.86
C LEU A 414 -18.68 10.72 6.38
N ASP A 415 -19.24 11.84 6.83
CA ASP A 415 -20.54 12.35 6.41
C ASP A 415 -20.37 13.59 5.54
N ILE A 416 -20.73 13.50 4.26
CA ILE A 416 -20.49 14.53 3.26
C ILE A 416 -21.83 15.07 2.78
N LYS A 417 -22.03 16.39 2.78
CA LYS A 417 -23.25 16.98 2.21
C LYS A 417 -23.25 16.93 0.69
N GLN A 418 -22.14 17.26 0.04
CA GLN A 418 -21.99 17.19 -1.42
C GLN A 418 -20.60 16.67 -1.80
N ALA A 419 -20.56 15.63 -2.63
CA ALA A 419 -19.31 15.08 -3.16
C ALA A 419 -19.25 15.21 -4.69
N THR A 420 -18.10 15.61 -5.24
CA THR A 420 -17.87 15.72 -6.69
C THR A 420 -16.58 14.98 -7.10
N GLY A 421 -16.65 14.24 -8.21
CA GLY A 421 -15.52 13.40 -8.68
C GLY A 421 -15.52 12.00 -8.06
N THR A 422 -14.40 11.29 -8.23
CA THR A 422 -14.22 9.93 -7.72
C THR A 422 -13.07 9.85 -6.72
N PHE A 423 -13.20 9.01 -5.71
CA PHE A 423 -12.27 8.84 -4.60
C PHE A 423 -11.88 7.37 -4.45
N ASN A 424 -10.63 7.12 -4.11
CA ASN A 424 -10.19 5.82 -3.63
C ASN A 424 -10.28 5.77 -2.11
N VAL A 425 -10.99 4.81 -1.55
CA VAL A 425 -11.07 4.57 -0.11
C VAL A 425 -10.07 3.49 0.24
N ALA A 426 -9.10 3.82 1.08
CA ALA A 426 -8.07 2.88 1.52
C ALA A 426 -8.44 2.31 2.90
N ILE A 427 -8.59 0.99 2.98
CA ILE A 427 -8.88 0.26 4.22
C ILE A 427 -7.89 -0.90 4.36
N GLN A 428 -7.43 -1.13 5.59
CA GLN A 428 -6.49 -2.20 5.89
C GLN A 428 -7.15 -3.58 5.88
N ASP A 429 -6.44 -4.56 5.32
CA ASP A 429 -6.82 -5.97 5.35
C ASP A 429 -6.79 -6.52 6.80
N SER A 430 -7.72 -7.42 7.11
CA SER A 430 -7.85 -8.07 8.41
C SER A 430 -8.11 -9.57 8.25
N GLY A 431 -7.37 -10.40 8.98
CA GLY A 431 -7.61 -11.84 9.04
C GLY A 431 -8.78 -12.25 9.96
N ASN A 432 -9.39 -11.31 10.70
CA ASN A 432 -10.48 -11.60 11.63
C ASN A 432 -11.84 -11.59 10.92
N GLU A 433 -12.74 -12.49 11.32
CA GLU A 433 -14.13 -12.46 10.84
C GLU A 433 -14.93 -11.32 11.47
N PRO A 434 -15.93 -10.79 10.76
CA PRO A 434 -16.91 -9.89 11.34
C PRO A 434 -17.82 -10.66 12.32
N THR A 435 -18.24 -10.02 13.41
CA THR A 435 -19.13 -10.65 14.41
C THR A 435 -20.59 -10.74 13.97
N SER A 436 -21.00 -9.97 12.97
CA SER A 436 -22.34 -10.01 12.35
C SER A 436 -22.22 -9.91 10.82
N GLN A 437 -23.26 -10.34 10.11
CA GLN A 437 -23.42 -10.11 8.67
C GLN A 437 -23.96 -8.71 8.35
N ASP A 438 -24.15 -7.86 9.37
CA ASP A 438 -24.56 -6.48 9.17
C ASP A 438 -23.47 -5.70 8.43
N ASN A 439 -23.93 -4.80 7.57
CA ASN A 439 -23.08 -3.96 6.73
C ASN A 439 -22.43 -2.84 7.56
N LEU A 440 -21.09 -2.73 7.55
CA LEU A 440 -20.38 -1.59 8.15
C LEU A 440 -20.47 -0.39 7.21
N ALA A 441 -21.22 0.65 7.62
CA ALA A 441 -21.29 1.92 6.91
C ALA A 441 -20.07 2.78 7.25
N LEU A 442 -19.44 3.35 6.21
CA LEU A 442 -18.22 4.17 6.35
C LEU A 442 -18.42 5.59 5.84
N ILE A 443 -19.19 5.74 4.75
CA ILE A 443 -19.36 7.04 4.08
C ILE A 443 -20.84 7.30 3.86
N TYR A 444 -21.26 8.52 4.16
CA TYR A 444 -22.56 9.06 3.80
C TYR A 444 -22.38 10.24 2.87
N VAL A 445 -23.22 10.35 1.83
CA VAL A 445 -23.25 11.53 0.95
C VAL A 445 -24.67 12.01 0.75
N GLY A 446 -24.96 13.26 1.09
CA GLY A 446 -26.28 13.89 0.93
C GLY A 446 -26.65 14.19 -0.52
N LYS A 447 -25.71 14.70 -1.32
CA LYS A 447 -25.83 14.94 -2.77
C LYS A 447 -24.62 14.34 -3.48
N GLY A 448 -24.83 13.20 -4.12
CA GLY A 448 -23.78 12.47 -4.80
C GLY A 448 -24.33 11.54 -5.88
N GLU A 449 -23.45 10.71 -6.42
CA GLU A 449 -23.73 9.73 -7.46
C GLU A 449 -23.27 8.34 -7.01
N SER A 450 -23.93 7.31 -7.54
CA SER A 450 -23.47 5.93 -7.33
C SER A 450 -22.08 5.73 -7.95
N GLY A 451 -21.15 5.11 -7.23
CA GLY A 451 -19.82 4.77 -7.74
C GLY A 451 -18.74 5.85 -7.56
N GLN A 452 -19.02 6.90 -6.78
CA GLN A 452 -18.01 7.92 -6.45
C GLN A 452 -16.85 7.42 -5.58
N PHE A 453 -17.04 6.31 -4.86
CA PHE A 453 -16.02 5.76 -3.96
C PHE A 453 -15.69 4.33 -4.40
N LEU A 454 -14.39 4.09 -4.63
CA LEU A 454 -13.82 2.80 -5.00
C LEU A 454 -12.96 2.28 -3.85
N LEU A 455 -13.08 1.02 -3.47
CA LEU A 455 -12.29 0.44 -2.37
C LEU A 455 -10.95 -0.12 -2.85
N ASN A 456 -9.84 0.36 -2.28
CA ASN A 456 -8.48 -0.12 -2.56
C ASN A 456 -8.20 -0.31 -4.07
N ASP A 457 -8.52 0.71 -4.89
CA ASP A 457 -8.41 0.71 -6.35
C ASP A 457 -9.19 -0.42 -7.04
N GLY A 458 -10.29 -0.87 -6.43
CA GLY A 458 -11.16 -1.93 -6.93
C GLY A 458 -10.71 -3.34 -6.59
N ASN A 459 -9.63 -3.48 -5.80
CA ASN A 459 -9.15 -4.78 -5.34
C ASN A 459 -9.97 -5.35 -4.19
N GLY A 460 -10.74 -4.50 -3.50
CA GLY A 460 -11.46 -4.85 -2.28
C GLY A 460 -10.54 -4.90 -1.06
N VAL A 461 -11.08 -5.40 0.05
CA VAL A 461 -10.38 -5.58 1.32
C VAL A 461 -10.57 -7.01 1.83
N ASP A 462 -9.50 -7.62 2.32
CA ASP A 462 -9.56 -8.94 2.93
C ASP A 462 -10.16 -8.80 4.33
N ILE A 463 -11.27 -9.49 4.58
CA ILE A 463 -11.89 -9.57 5.91
C ILE A 463 -12.18 -11.04 6.18
N GLY A 464 -11.38 -11.62 7.08
CA GLY A 464 -11.47 -13.03 7.42
C GLY A 464 -11.34 -13.91 6.18
N ALA A 465 -12.29 -14.82 5.99
CA ALA A 465 -12.23 -15.80 4.93
C ALA A 465 -12.46 -15.23 3.51
N TYR A 466 -12.95 -13.99 3.37
CA TYR A 466 -13.46 -13.45 2.10
C TYR A 466 -12.96 -12.04 1.78
N VAL A 467 -13.15 -11.63 0.53
CA VAL A 467 -12.92 -10.25 0.06
C VAL A 467 -14.23 -9.47 0.15
N TYR A 468 -14.15 -8.23 0.59
CA TYR A 468 -15.26 -7.29 0.64
C TYR A 468 -15.00 -6.12 -0.32
N ASP A 469 -16.07 -5.57 -0.86
CA ASP A 469 -16.10 -4.40 -1.72
C ASP A 469 -16.99 -3.32 -1.10
N LEU A 470 -16.88 -2.09 -1.59
CA LEU A 470 -17.73 -0.99 -1.16
C LEU A 470 -18.92 -0.86 -2.10
N LYS A 471 -20.14 -1.02 -1.58
CA LYS A 471 -21.38 -0.78 -2.33
C LYS A 471 -22.15 0.38 -1.74
N SER A 472 -22.87 1.09 -2.61
CA SER A 472 -23.73 2.20 -2.21
C SER A 472 -25.20 1.78 -2.24
N ALA A 473 -25.98 2.28 -1.28
CA ALA A 473 -27.44 2.25 -1.33
C ALA A 473 -27.98 3.67 -1.17
N GLN A 474 -29.05 3.96 -1.89
CA GLN A 474 -29.72 5.25 -1.85
C GLN A 474 -30.96 5.17 -0.94
N SER A 475 -31.12 6.15 -0.06
CA SER A 475 -32.32 6.36 0.75
C SER A 475 -32.73 7.83 0.69
N GLY A 476 -33.78 8.13 -0.09
CA GLY A 476 -34.10 9.51 -0.46
C GLY A 476 -32.99 10.12 -1.31
N ASP A 477 -32.49 11.28 -0.91
CA ASP A 477 -31.38 11.95 -1.61
C ASP A 477 -30.00 11.46 -1.13
N ARG A 478 -29.93 10.77 0.04
CA ARG A 478 -28.67 10.36 0.67
C ARG A 478 -28.21 8.99 0.18
N TYR A 479 -26.94 8.90 -0.18
CA TYR A 479 -26.23 7.65 -0.42
C TYR A 479 -25.45 7.21 0.81
N THR A 480 -25.41 5.91 1.05
CA THR A 480 -24.61 5.27 2.10
C THR A 480 -23.72 4.22 1.47
N TRP A 481 -22.41 4.28 1.73
CA TRP A 481 -21.45 3.26 1.33
C TRP A 481 -21.17 2.33 2.48
N PHE A 482 -21.29 1.04 2.19
CA PHE A 482 -21.04 -0.04 3.14
C PHE A 482 -20.11 -1.09 2.57
N LEU A 483 -19.34 -1.70 3.45
CA LEU A 483 -18.59 -2.91 3.13
C LEU A 483 -19.56 -4.07 2.95
N THR A 484 -19.43 -4.79 1.85
CA THR A 484 -20.22 -5.99 1.55
C THR A 484 -19.34 -7.03 0.88
N GLN A 485 -19.67 -8.30 1.11
CA GLN A 485 -18.89 -9.42 0.60
C GLN A 485 -18.92 -9.44 -0.94
N GLN A 486 -17.75 -9.57 -1.56
CA GLN A 486 -17.63 -9.65 -3.01
C GLN A 486 -18.03 -11.05 -3.49
N ASN A 487 -18.83 -11.14 -4.55
CA ASN A 487 -19.17 -12.40 -5.20
C ASN A 487 -18.27 -12.68 -6.42
N SER A 488 -18.15 -13.96 -6.80
CA SER A 488 -17.49 -14.45 -8.01
C SER A 488 -18.41 -15.41 -8.75
N ALA A 489 -18.45 -15.28 -10.08
CA ALA A 489 -19.13 -16.23 -10.95
C ALA A 489 -18.36 -17.57 -10.98
N ILE A 490 -19.09 -18.69 -10.99
CA ILE A 490 -18.50 -20.01 -11.21
C ILE A 490 -18.13 -20.10 -12.70
N VAL A 491 -16.85 -20.27 -13.00
CA VAL A 491 -16.44 -20.70 -14.35
C VAL A 491 -16.59 -22.22 -14.38
N GLU A 492 -17.74 -22.71 -14.86
CA GLU A 492 -17.82 -24.13 -15.23
C GLU A 492 -16.81 -24.37 -16.38
N PRO A 493 -16.02 -25.45 -16.34
CA PRO A 493 -15.13 -25.78 -17.44
C PRO A 493 -15.97 -26.00 -18.71
N GLU A 494 -15.69 -25.23 -19.77
CA GLU A 494 -16.32 -25.44 -21.08
C GLU A 494 -16.16 -26.93 -21.47
N PRO A 495 -17.23 -27.60 -21.95
CA PRO A 495 -17.07 -28.92 -22.53
C PRO A 495 -16.16 -28.79 -23.77
N GLU A 496 -15.11 -29.62 -23.83
CA GLU A 496 -14.16 -29.60 -24.95
C GLU A 496 -14.89 -29.71 -26.31
N PRO A 497 -14.42 -29.01 -27.35
CA PRO A 497 -14.96 -29.19 -28.69
C PRO A 497 -14.81 -30.66 -29.09
N THR A 498 -15.94 -31.31 -29.40
CA THR A 498 -15.95 -32.67 -29.93
C THR A 498 -15.00 -32.75 -31.14
N PRO A 499 -14.15 -33.80 -31.25
CA PRO A 499 -13.27 -33.94 -32.39
C PRO A 499 -14.09 -34.01 -33.68
N ASP A 500 -13.70 -33.19 -34.64
CA ASP A 500 -14.31 -33.08 -35.97
C ASP A 500 -14.40 -34.50 -36.59
N PRO A 501 -15.61 -35.01 -36.94
CA PRO A 501 -15.72 -36.32 -37.54
C PRO A 501 -15.06 -36.33 -38.93
N GLU A 502 -14.24 -37.36 -39.19
CA GLU A 502 -13.65 -37.60 -40.52
C GLU A 502 -14.72 -37.54 -41.63
N PRO A 503 -14.37 -37.04 -42.84
CA PRO A 503 -15.34 -36.75 -43.88
C PRO A 503 -15.95 -38.05 -44.41
N THR A 504 -17.25 -38.23 -44.18
CA THR A 504 -18.05 -39.23 -44.89
C THR A 504 -18.80 -38.57 -46.06
N PRO A 505 -18.96 -39.25 -47.21
CA PRO A 505 -19.59 -38.66 -48.39
C PRO A 505 -21.10 -38.52 -48.20
N ASP A 506 -21.58 -37.36 -48.63
CA ASP A 506 -22.95 -36.86 -48.63
C ASP A 506 -24.00 -37.81 -49.24
N PRO A 507 -25.17 -37.96 -48.61
CA PRO A 507 -26.42 -38.13 -49.33
C PRO A 507 -27.44 -36.99 -49.06
N GLU A 508 -28.03 -36.54 -50.16
CA GLU A 508 -29.05 -35.50 -50.37
C GLU A 508 -30.24 -35.41 -49.37
N PRO A 509 -30.94 -34.25 -49.35
CA PRO A 509 -31.62 -33.70 -48.18
C PRO A 509 -33.06 -34.19 -47.96
N GLY A 510 -33.42 -34.38 -46.68
CA GLY A 510 -34.79 -34.55 -46.21
C GLY A 510 -35.04 -33.76 -44.93
N GLU A 511 -35.98 -32.81 -44.99
CA GLU A 511 -36.38 -31.90 -43.91
C GLU A 511 -36.91 -32.63 -42.66
N THR A 512 -36.42 -32.26 -41.48
CA THR A 512 -37.04 -32.53 -40.16
C THR A 512 -36.71 -31.38 -39.17
N PRO A 513 -37.54 -31.19 -38.12
CA PRO A 513 -38.05 -29.89 -37.68
C PRO A 513 -37.11 -29.08 -36.78
N ASP A 514 -37.34 -27.76 -36.75
CA ASP A 514 -36.61 -26.78 -35.95
C ASP A 514 -36.36 -27.25 -34.51
N PRO A 515 -35.12 -27.13 -34.00
CA PRO A 515 -34.82 -27.44 -32.60
C PRO A 515 -35.59 -26.46 -31.71
N ILE A 516 -36.29 -27.03 -30.72
CA ILE A 516 -36.83 -26.29 -29.57
C ILE A 516 -35.67 -25.45 -29.00
N PRO A 517 -35.85 -24.14 -28.77
CA PRO A 517 -34.82 -23.34 -28.12
C PRO A 517 -34.51 -23.98 -26.76
N THR A 518 -33.28 -24.45 -26.60
CA THR A 518 -32.73 -24.79 -25.29
C THR A 518 -32.94 -23.57 -24.39
N PRO A 519 -33.49 -23.75 -23.17
CA PRO A 519 -33.53 -22.66 -22.20
C PRO A 519 -32.12 -22.07 -22.06
N ASP A 520 -32.06 -20.75 -22.11
CA ASP A 520 -30.89 -19.97 -21.70
C ASP A 520 -30.34 -20.56 -20.39
N PRO A 521 -29.03 -20.80 -20.24
CA PRO A 521 -28.47 -21.27 -18.97
C PRO A 521 -28.94 -20.37 -17.82
N GLU A 522 -29.40 -21.01 -16.74
CA GLU A 522 -29.74 -20.31 -15.50
C GLU A 522 -28.57 -19.41 -15.07
N PRO A 523 -28.83 -18.21 -14.50
CA PRO A 523 -27.79 -17.35 -13.98
C PRO A 523 -26.93 -18.15 -13.00
N GLY A 524 -25.63 -18.28 -13.32
CA GLY A 524 -24.69 -19.01 -12.49
C GLY A 524 -24.77 -18.54 -11.04
N THR A 525 -24.88 -19.47 -10.10
CA THR A 525 -24.93 -19.16 -8.66
C THR A 525 -23.65 -18.44 -8.25
N GLU A 526 -23.74 -17.13 -8.05
CA GLU A 526 -22.66 -16.33 -7.49
C GLU A 526 -22.28 -16.86 -6.10
N ARG A 527 -21.00 -17.13 -5.86
CA ARG A 527 -20.47 -17.47 -4.53
C ARG A 527 -19.54 -16.38 -4.04
N PRO A 528 -19.42 -16.19 -2.72
CA PRO A 528 -18.46 -15.24 -2.19
C PRO A 528 -17.02 -15.54 -2.60
N LYS A 529 -16.29 -14.49 -2.96
CA LYS A 529 -14.87 -14.55 -3.30
C LYS A 529 -14.07 -14.70 -2.01
N THR A 530 -13.37 -15.82 -1.85
CA THR A 530 -12.43 -16.06 -0.74
C THR A 530 -11.34 -14.98 -0.69
N SER A 531 -10.69 -14.75 0.45
CA SER A 531 -9.49 -13.92 0.55
C SER A 531 -8.25 -14.68 0.04
N PRO A 532 -7.19 -14.01 -0.46
CA PRO A 532 -5.92 -14.66 -0.83
C PRO A 532 -5.32 -15.49 0.30
N SER A 533 -5.56 -15.12 1.57
CA SER A 533 -5.15 -15.91 2.75
C SER A 533 -5.87 -17.25 2.80
N THR A 534 -7.19 -17.29 2.58
CA THR A 534 -7.97 -18.53 2.46
C THR A 534 -7.44 -19.40 1.31
N ASP A 535 -7.24 -18.84 0.11
CA ASP A 535 -6.69 -19.60 -1.02
C ASP A 535 -5.32 -20.19 -0.73
N GLY A 536 -4.48 -19.43 -0.02
CA GLY A 536 -3.17 -19.88 0.40
C GLY A 536 -3.25 -21.12 1.29
N VAL A 537 -4.20 -21.15 2.23
CA VAL A 537 -4.43 -22.34 3.08
C VAL A 537 -4.92 -23.52 2.25
N LEU A 538 -5.90 -23.31 1.36
CA LEU A 538 -6.43 -24.36 0.48
C LEU A 538 -5.32 -24.96 -0.41
N SER A 539 -4.49 -24.09 -0.99
CA SER A 539 -3.37 -24.48 -1.86
C SER A 539 -2.32 -25.29 -1.09
N MET A 540 -1.96 -24.87 0.13
CA MET A 540 -0.94 -25.55 0.91
C MET A 540 -1.42 -26.89 1.49
N ALA A 541 -2.71 -26.98 1.84
CA ALA A 541 -3.33 -28.24 2.25
C ALA A 541 -3.20 -29.32 1.17
N SER A 542 -3.52 -28.99 -0.09
CA SER A 542 -3.43 -29.93 -1.21
C SER A 542 -2.01 -30.12 -1.76
N ALA A 543 -1.14 -29.10 -1.69
CA ALA A 543 0.24 -29.22 -2.17
C ALA A 543 1.01 -30.34 -1.46
N THR A 544 0.87 -30.49 -0.14
CA THR A 544 1.53 -31.57 0.61
C THR A 544 1.02 -32.96 0.19
N GLN A 545 -0.28 -33.10 -0.07
CA GLN A 545 -0.89 -34.32 -0.63
C GLN A 545 -0.27 -34.67 -1.99
N PHE A 546 -0.20 -33.73 -2.93
CA PHE A 546 0.37 -33.99 -4.26
C PHE A 546 1.87 -34.33 -4.21
N ILE A 547 2.65 -33.61 -3.39
CA ILE A 547 4.08 -33.90 -3.18
C ILE A 547 4.23 -35.34 -2.68
N PHE A 548 3.40 -35.77 -1.73
CA PHE A 548 3.52 -37.09 -1.15
C PHE A 548 2.99 -38.21 -2.06
N ASN A 549 1.94 -37.96 -2.85
CA ASN A 549 1.53 -38.89 -3.92
C ASN A 549 2.65 -39.12 -4.93
N GLU A 550 3.38 -38.07 -5.34
CA GLU A 550 4.52 -38.23 -6.24
C GLU A 550 5.68 -39.03 -5.60
N GLU A 551 5.83 -38.99 -4.28
CA GLU A 551 6.79 -39.84 -3.56
C GLU A 551 6.42 -41.34 -3.60
N LEU A 552 5.13 -41.67 -3.74
CA LEU A 552 4.59 -43.03 -3.80
C LEU A 552 4.48 -43.60 -5.24
N ASP A 553 4.46 -42.76 -6.27
CA ASP A 553 4.22 -43.14 -7.68
C ASP A 553 5.31 -44.04 -8.30
N ASN A 554 6.59 -43.74 -8.06
CA ASN A 554 7.68 -44.25 -8.89
C ASN A 554 8.38 -45.51 -8.34
N LEU A 555 7.61 -46.61 -8.25
CA LEU A 555 8.02 -47.96 -7.83
C LEU A 555 8.95 -48.66 -8.86
N ARG A 556 8.56 -48.64 -10.14
CA ARG A 556 9.23 -49.34 -11.27
C ARG A 556 10.66 -48.90 -11.54
N LEU A 557 10.96 -47.62 -11.31
CA LEU A 557 12.26 -47.02 -11.59
C LEU A 557 13.34 -47.57 -10.65
N ARG A 558 12.95 -48.11 -9.49
CA ARG A 558 13.85 -48.76 -8.53
C ARG A 558 14.17 -50.18 -8.93
N ARG A 559 13.21 -50.86 -9.57
CA ARG A 559 13.35 -52.25 -10.00
C ARG A 559 14.63 -52.40 -10.81
N GLY A 560 14.85 -51.60 -11.85
CA GLY A 560 15.92 -51.91 -12.79
C GLY A 560 15.78 -53.33 -13.33
N ASP A 561 16.71 -53.80 -14.14
CA ASP A 561 16.58 -55.11 -14.78
C ASP A 561 16.99 -56.27 -13.84
N ILE A 562 16.30 -56.41 -12.70
CA ILE A 562 16.63 -57.41 -11.66
C ILE A 562 16.56 -58.85 -12.20
N THR A 563 15.76 -59.07 -13.24
CA THR A 563 15.64 -60.36 -13.93
C THR A 563 16.92 -60.74 -14.69
N ARG A 564 17.80 -59.78 -15.01
CA ARG A 564 19.05 -60.00 -15.76
C ARG A 564 20.32 -60.09 -14.91
N ASN A 565 20.28 -59.71 -13.63
CA ASN A 565 21.44 -59.78 -12.74
C ASN A 565 21.57 -61.17 -12.10
N ASN A 566 22.65 -61.90 -12.39
CA ASN A 566 22.83 -63.30 -11.95
C ASN A 566 23.48 -63.47 -10.55
N SER A 567 23.44 -62.47 -9.66
CA SER A 567 24.08 -62.59 -8.34
C SER A 567 23.20 -62.07 -7.19
N GLU A 568 23.17 -62.83 -6.09
CA GLU A 568 22.89 -62.31 -4.75
C GLU A 568 23.81 -61.10 -4.50
N GLY A 569 23.27 -59.96 -4.08
CA GLY A 569 24.07 -58.74 -3.98
C GLY A 569 23.34 -57.58 -3.32
N ALA A 570 24.12 -56.65 -2.79
CA ALA A 570 23.64 -55.37 -2.30
C ALA A 570 23.63 -54.37 -3.45
N ASN A 571 22.64 -53.48 -3.47
CA ASN A 571 22.49 -52.47 -4.50
C ASN A 571 22.35 -51.09 -3.86
N ALA A 572 22.86 -50.07 -4.55
CA ALA A 572 22.66 -48.68 -4.21
C ALA A 572 22.13 -47.93 -5.43
N TRP A 573 21.16 -47.04 -5.22
CA TRP A 573 20.58 -46.24 -6.29
C TRP A 573 20.32 -44.81 -5.82
N GLY A 574 20.26 -43.90 -6.78
CA GLY A 574 19.93 -42.51 -6.55
C GLY A 574 19.17 -41.92 -7.72
N ARG A 575 18.31 -40.94 -7.45
CA ARG A 575 17.53 -40.22 -8.47
C ARG A 575 17.33 -38.76 -8.12
N VAL A 576 17.22 -37.95 -9.17
CA VAL A 576 16.78 -36.56 -9.11
C VAL A 576 15.32 -36.49 -9.51
N LEU A 577 14.56 -35.69 -8.77
CA LEU A 577 13.12 -35.50 -8.89
C LEU A 577 12.87 -34.06 -9.35
N ASN A 578 12.19 -33.88 -10.47
CA ASN A 578 11.75 -32.57 -10.90
C ASN A 578 10.33 -32.65 -11.44
N SER A 579 9.43 -31.82 -10.92
CA SER A 579 8.07 -31.75 -11.45
C SER A 579 7.52 -30.34 -11.41
N SER A 580 6.58 -30.11 -12.30
CA SER A 580 5.71 -28.95 -12.25
C SER A 580 4.27 -29.44 -12.27
N LEU A 581 3.44 -28.83 -11.43
CA LEU A 581 2.02 -29.13 -11.30
C LEU A 581 1.25 -27.81 -11.33
N ARG A 582 0.19 -27.78 -12.11
CA ARG A 582 -0.81 -26.70 -12.16
C ARG A 582 -2.09 -27.26 -11.56
N VAL A 583 -2.66 -26.54 -10.61
CA VAL A 583 -3.87 -26.94 -9.90
C VAL A 583 -4.91 -25.85 -10.05
N ASN A 584 -6.09 -26.21 -10.50
CA ASN A 584 -7.29 -25.40 -10.42
C ASN A 584 -8.01 -25.79 -9.13
N GLY A 585 -7.67 -25.12 -8.04
CA GLY A 585 -8.22 -25.44 -6.72
C GLY A 585 -9.68 -25.02 -6.57
N PRO A 586 -10.44 -25.64 -5.65
CA PRO A 586 -11.78 -25.19 -5.28
C PRO A 586 -11.81 -23.71 -4.86
N GLU A 587 -12.97 -23.06 -4.98
CA GLU A 587 -13.15 -21.64 -4.63
C GLU A 587 -12.16 -20.70 -5.36
N ASN A 588 -11.76 -21.06 -6.59
CA ASN A 588 -10.78 -20.34 -7.41
C ASN A 588 -9.37 -20.23 -6.79
N SER A 589 -9.00 -21.15 -5.89
CA SER A 589 -7.68 -21.22 -5.24
C SER A 589 -6.59 -21.84 -6.13
N ALA A 590 -6.50 -21.42 -7.39
CA ALA A 590 -5.53 -21.97 -8.33
C ALA A 590 -4.08 -21.67 -7.91
N TYR A 591 -3.17 -22.61 -8.16
CA TYR A 591 -1.74 -22.45 -7.88
C TYR A 591 -0.84 -23.28 -8.80
N LYS A 592 0.44 -22.94 -8.81
CA LYS A 592 1.50 -23.71 -9.49
C LYS A 592 2.51 -24.21 -8.48
N LEU A 593 2.73 -25.52 -8.47
CA LEU A 593 3.72 -26.18 -7.63
C LEU A 593 4.94 -26.55 -8.50
N TYR A 594 6.12 -26.14 -8.06
CA TYR A 594 7.40 -26.52 -8.66
C TYR A 594 8.21 -27.29 -7.65
N ARG A 595 8.66 -28.49 -8.03
CA ARG A 595 9.38 -29.39 -7.15
C ARG A 595 10.76 -29.70 -7.71
N SER A 596 11.75 -29.70 -6.83
CA SER A 596 13.09 -30.19 -7.11
C SER A 596 13.60 -30.97 -5.91
N GLY A 597 14.15 -32.15 -6.12
CA GLY A 597 14.65 -32.96 -5.02
C GLY A 597 15.52 -34.12 -5.47
N MET A 598 15.91 -34.92 -4.50
CA MET A 598 16.65 -36.15 -4.74
C MET A 598 16.21 -37.24 -3.78
N GLU A 599 16.33 -38.48 -4.23
CA GLU A 599 16.10 -39.66 -3.41
C GLU A 599 17.26 -40.64 -3.58
N LEU A 600 17.69 -41.22 -2.47
CA LEU A 600 18.73 -42.23 -2.40
C LEU A 600 18.14 -43.48 -1.75
N GLY A 601 18.62 -44.65 -2.16
CA GLY A 601 18.21 -45.90 -1.53
C GLY A 601 19.23 -47.00 -1.72
N GLY A 602 19.02 -48.06 -0.94
CA GLY A 602 19.78 -49.28 -1.07
C GLY A 602 18.95 -50.49 -0.69
N ASP A 603 19.22 -51.60 -1.35
CA ASP A 603 18.47 -52.84 -1.21
C ASP A 603 19.37 -54.06 -1.30
N LYS A 604 18.86 -55.19 -0.83
CA LYS A 604 19.48 -56.50 -1.00
C LYS A 604 18.50 -57.42 -1.72
N ALA A 605 19.00 -58.11 -2.75
CA ALA A 605 18.27 -59.15 -3.46
C ALA A 605 18.56 -60.53 -2.85
N PHE A 606 17.51 -61.34 -2.74
CA PHE A 606 17.52 -62.71 -2.24
C PHE A 606 16.87 -63.61 -3.29
N ASP A 607 17.52 -64.72 -3.62
CA ASP A 607 16.93 -65.74 -4.48
C ASP A 607 15.97 -66.61 -3.66
N ILE A 608 14.75 -66.78 -4.17
CA ILE A 608 13.70 -67.62 -3.59
C ILE A 608 13.28 -68.65 -4.65
N GLY A 609 14.00 -69.77 -4.71
CA GLY A 609 13.85 -70.71 -5.82
C GLY A 609 14.32 -70.08 -7.13
N ASN A 610 13.43 -70.00 -8.13
CA ASN A 610 13.69 -69.29 -9.38
C ASN A 610 13.21 -67.82 -9.37
N ASP A 611 12.63 -67.38 -8.26
CA ASP A 611 12.11 -66.03 -8.06
C ASP A 611 13.10 -65.17 -7.27
N LYS A 612 12.85 -63.86 -7.21
CA LYS A 612 13.69 -62.90 -6.50
C LYS A 612 12.88 -62.02 -5.57
N LEU A 613 13.39 -61.81 -4.36
CA LEU A 613 12.88 -60.84 -3.40
C LEU A 613 13.94 -59.78 -3.12
N MET A 614 13.59 -58.52 -3.32
CA MET A 614 14.42 -57.36 -3.02
C MET A 614 13.82 -56.63 -1.83
N ILE A 615 14.62 -56.32 -0.81
CA ILE A 615 14.19 -55.52 0.35
C ILE A 615 15.16 -54.37 0.53
N GLY A 616 14.64 -53.16 0.71
CA GLY A 616 15.48 -51.98 0.85
C GLY A 616 14.87 -50.83 1.63
N LEU A 617 15.71 -49.80 1.79
CA LEU A 617 15.42 -48.54 2.46
C LEU A 617 15.67 -47.39 1.48
N SER A 618 14.92 -46.30 1.64
CA SER A 618 15.07 -45.08 0.85
C SER A 618 14.93 -43.83 1.72
N ALA A 619 15.62 -42.75 1.34
CA ALA A 619 15.44 -41.43 1.92
C ALA A 619 15.45 -40.37 0.80
N SER A 620 14.54 -39.39 0.88
CA SER A 620 14.45 -38.27 -0.06
C SER A 620 14.41 -36.93 0.66
N MET A 621 14.86 -35.89 -0.05
CA MET A 621 14.66 -34.50 0.30
C MET A 621 14.19 -33.73 -0.93
N SER A 622 13.26 -32.80 -0.75
CA SER A 622 12.81 -31.93 -1.83
C SER A 622 12.46 -30.53 -1.34
N ASP A 623 12.82 -29.55 -2.15
CA ASP A 623 12.40 -28.17 -2.05
C ASP A 623 11.23 -27.95 -3.02
N ASN A 624 10.14 -27.40 -2.51
CA ASN A 624 8.92 -27.23 -3.27
C ASN A 624 8.43 -25.79 -3.15
N ARG A 625 8.18 -25.14 -4.28
CA ARG A 625 7.66 -23.76 -4.33
C ARG A 625 6.24 -23.75 -4.84
N VAL A 626 5.33 -23.18 -4.06
CA VAL A 626 3.93 -22.97 -4.40
C VAL A 626 3.74 -21.50 -4.78
N LYS A 627 3.39 -21.24 -6.05
CA LYS A 627 3.02 -19.92 -6.55
C LYS A 627 1.50 -19.79 -6.60
N HIS A 628 0.94 -18.92 -5.77
CA HIS A 628 -0.50 -18.68 -5.67
C HIS A 628 -0.98 -17.82 -6.85
N ALA A 629 -2.16 -18.11 -7.42
CA ALA A 629 -2.69 -17.34 -8.54
C ALA A 629 -2.91 -15.86 -8.21
N ARG A 630 -3.31 -15.55 -6.97
CA ARG A 630 -3.52 -14.18 -6.47
C ARG A 630 -2.26 -13.52 -5.90
N GLY A 631 -1.10 -14.14 -6.09
CA GLY A 631 0.20 -13.59 -5.71
C GLY A 631 0.72 -14.09 -4.36
N GLY A 632 2.04 -13.99 -4.20
CA GLY A 632 2.79 -14.62 -3.10
C GLY A 632 3.39 -15.96 -3.49
N ASN A 633 4.47 -16.35 -2.81
CA ASN A 633 5.16 -17.61 -3.01
C ASN A 633 5.36 -18.28 -1.65
N SER A 634 4.88 -19.49 -1.51
CA SER A 634 5.08 -20.35 -0.34
C SER A 634 6.10 -21.43 -0.64
N ASP A 635 6.77 -21.94 0.39
CA ASP A 635 7.77 -23.00 0.25
C ASP A 635 7.40 -24.18 1.17
N ILE A 636 7.65 -25.40 0.68
CA ILE A 636 7.45 -26.65 1.41
C ILE A 636 8.74 -27.47 1.28
N ASN A 637 9.41 -27.72 2.40
CA ASN A 637 10.55 -28.64 2.45
C ASN A 637 10.07 -29.99 2.96
N ALA A 638 10.30 -31.04 2.15
CA ALA A 638 9.86 -32.39 2.49
C ALA A 638 11.07 -33.30 2.71
N TYR A 639 11.06 -34.02 3.83
CA TYR A 639 12.06 -35.02 4.20
C TYR A 639 11.37 -36.37 4.38
N THR A 640 11.67 -37.32 3.49
CA THR A 640 10.96 -38.60 3.45
C THR A 640 11.90 -39.75 3.71
N ALA A 641 11.46 -40.74 4.49
CA ALA A 641 12.16 -42.02 4.68
C ALA A 641 11.17 -43.16 4.42
N GLY A 642 11.65 -44.27 3.87
CA GLY A 642 10.77 -45.38 3.52
C GLY A 642 11.46 -46.73 3.46
N ILE A 643 10.63 -47.75 3.47
CA ILE A 643 10.99 -49.15 3.28
C ILE A 643 10.25 -49.67 2.06
N TYR A 644 10.85 -50.59 1.32
CA TYR A 644 10.21 -51.22 0.18
C TYR A 644 10.61 -52.68 0.03
N ALA A 645 9.73 -53.45 -0.61
CA ALA A 645 9.96 -54.82 -0.98
C ALA A 645 9.39 -55.11 -2.36
N THR A 646 10.22 -55.71 -3.23
CA THR A 646 9.86 -56.08 -4.60
C THR A 646 10.05 -57.57 -4.79
N TYR A 647 9.01 -58.28 -5.18
CA TYR A 647 9.06 -59.70 -5.51
C TYR A 647 8.85 -59.89 -7.02
N VAL A 648 9.74 -60.63 -7.67
CA VAL A 648 9.73 -60.88 -9.11
C VAL A 648 9.82 -62.38 -9.36
N THR A 649 8.90 -62.90 -10.16
CA THR A 649 8.84 -64.32 -10.52
C THR A 649 9.66 -64.64 -11.77
N GLU A 650 10.03 -65.92 -11.95
CA GLU A 650 10.68 -66.40 -13.18
C GLU A 650 9.86 -66.08 -14.45
N ASN A 651 8.53 -66.02 -14.32
CA ASN A 651 7.61 -65.70 -15.42
C ASN A 651 7.39 -64.19 -15.63
N ASN A 652 8.25 -63.31 -15.10
CA ASN A 652 8.17 -61.84 -15.25
C ASN A 652 6.92 -61.18 -14.66
N VAL A 653 6.18 -61.87 -13.77
CA VAL A 653 5.21 -61.21 -12.89
C VAL A 653 5.96 -60.58 -11.72
N TYR A 654 5.61 -59.35 -11.35
CA TYR A 654 6.16 -58.69 -10.18
C TYR A 654 5.08 -58.08 -9.28
N ILE A 655 5.45 -57.95 -8.01
CA ILE A 655 4.70 -57.23 -6.98
C ILE A 655 5.70 -56.31 -6.28
N ASP A 656 5.38 -55.02 -6.17
CA ASP A 656 6.23 -54.03 -5.51
C ASP A 656 5.42 -53.26 -4.46
N GLY A 657 5.93 -53.20 -3.24
CA GLY A 657 5.26 -52.55 -2.12
C GLY A 657 6.20 -51.60 -1.39
N LEU A 658 5.71 -50.42 -1.00
CA LEU A 658 6.45 -49.48 -0.18
C LEU A 658 5.60 -48.88 0.94
N VAL A 659 6.29 -48.45 2.00
CA VAL A 659 5.75 -47.60 3.05
C VAL A 659 6.73 -46.46 3.27
N LYS A 660 6.23 -45.23 3.30
CA LYS A 660 7.00 -44.00 3.47
C LYS A 660 6.42 -43.15 4.59
N TYR A 661 7.30 -42.53 5.36
CA TYR A 661 7.02 -41.45 6.29
C TYR A 661 7.63 -40.16 5.74
N SER A 662 6.89 -39.06 5.78
CA SER A 662 7.37 -37.75 5.33
C SER A 662 7.16 -36.68 6.40
N HIS A 663 8.14 -35.81 6.58
CA HIS A 663 8.05 -34.61 7.41
C HIS A 663 8.04 -33.38 6.50
N PHE A 664 7.08 -32.49 6.70
CA PHE A 664 6.91 -31.26 5.94
C PHE A 664 7.13 -30.04 6.82
N ASP A 665 8.09 -29.21 6.43
CA ASP A 665 8.26 -27.84 6.93
C ASP A 665 7.61 -26.89 5.93
N ASN A 666 6.52 -26.22 6.32
CA ASN A 666 5.72 -25.38 5.45
C ASN A 666 5.85 -23.91 5.86
N GLU A 667 6.17 -23.06 4.89
CA GLU A 667 6.16 -21.61 5.03
C GLU A 667 5.14 -21.03 4.03
N LEU A 668 3.99 -20.62 4.55
CA LEU A 668 2.89 -20.05 3.80
C LEU A 668 3.03 -18.53 3.75
N ARG A 669 3.10 -17.97 2.55
CA ARG A 669 3.15 -16.53 2.28
C ARG A 669 2.31 -16.18 1.07
N VAL A 670 1.32 -15.32 1.27
CA VAL A 670 0.42 -14.79 0.25
C VAL A 670 0.50 -13.27 0.19
N LYS A 671 0.12 -12.69 -0.95
CA LYS A 671 -0.10 -11.25 -1.08
C LYS A 671 -1.59 -10.97 -0.89
N THR A 672 -1.94 -10.12 0.07
CA THR A 672 -3.33 -9.74 0.38
C THR A 672 -3.87 -8.72 -0.64
N THR A 673 -5.16 -8.38 -0.58
CA THR A 673 -5.79 -7.44 -1.53
C THR A 673 -5.19 -6.04 -1.52
N ASN A 674 -4.77 -5.53 -0.36
CA ASN A 674 -4.07 -4.24 -0.25
C ASN A 674 -2.56 -4.33 -0.56
N GLY A 675 -2.07 -5.51 -0.91
CA GLY A 675 -0.70 -5.78 -1.31
C GLY A 675 0.27 -6.08 -0.17
N SER A 676 -0.20 -6.08 1.09
CA SER A 676 0.58 -6.54 2.24
C SER A 676 0.83 -8.06 2.17
N GLN A 677 1.70 -8.55 3.06
CA GLN A 677 2.06 -9.96 3.11
C GLN A 677 1.43 -10.63 4.33
N ALA A 678 0.55 -11.60 4.08
CA ALA A 678 0.07 -12.49 5.11
C ALA A 678 0.91 -13.79 5.13
N SER A 679 1.40 -14.18 6.30
CA SER A 679 2.27 -15.35 6.45
C SER A 679 1.99 -16.22 7.67
N ALA A 680 2.31 -17.51 7.56
CA ALA A 680 2.26 -18.50 8.64
C ALA A 680 3.26 -19.64 8.42
N ASP A 681 3.81 -20.18 9.51
CA ASP A 681 4.72 -21.33 9.50
C ASP A 681 4.14 -22.50 10.28
N TYR A 682 4.23 -23.71 9.72
CA TYR A 682 3.75 -24.91 10.41
C TYR A 682 4.40 -26.19 9.88
N LYS A 683 4.35 -27.24 10.71
CA LYS A 683 4.93 -28.55 10.41
C LYS A 683 3.87 -29.63 10.39
N GLN A 684 4.00 -30.58 9.48
CA GLN A 684 3.11 -31.74 9.35
C GLN A 684 3.92 -33.02 9.15
N ASN A 685 3.31 -34.15 9.48
CA ASN A 685 3.85 -35.47 9.24
C ASN A 685 2.87 -36.27 8.39
N GLY A 686 3.39 -37.08 7.46
CA GLY A 686 2.61 -37.94 6.60
C GLY A 686 3.07 -39.39 6.66
N LEU A 687 2.13 -40.31 6.52
CA LEU A 687 2.38 -41.74 6.32
C LEU A 687 1.65 -42.21 5.06
N GLY A 688 2.36 -42.92 4.19
CA GLY A 688 1.84 -43.37 2.90
C GLY A 688 2.33 -44.77 2.58
N ALA A 689 1.50 -45.53 1.87
CA ALA A 689 1.81 -46.86 1.39
C ALA A 689 1.32 -47.03 -0.04
N ALA A 690 2.06 -47.82 -0.83
CA ALA A 690 1.68 -48.14 -2.19
C ALA A 690 1.97 -49.61 -2.51
N LEU A 691 1.14 -50.19 -3.37
CA LEU A 691 1.27 -51.54 -3.88
C LEU A 691 1.05 -51.52 -5.39
N GLU A 692 2.00 -52.07 -6.14
CA GLU A 692 1.93 -52.23 -7.59
C GLU A 692 2.10 -53.70 -7.97
N MET A 693 1.35 -54.12 -8.98
CA MET A 693 1.52 -55.44 -9.62
C MET A 693 1.58 -55.27 -11.13
N GLY A 694 2.41 -56.07 -11.79
CA GLY A 694 2.50 -56.04 -13.25
C GLY A 694 3.11 -57.31 -13.83
N TYR A 695 3.05 -57.40 -15.16
CA TYR A 695 3.54 -58.54 -15.91
C TYR A 695 4.23 -58.09 -17.18
N LYS A 696 5.51 -58.39 -17.35
CA LYS A 696 6.25 -58.07 -18.59
C LYS A 696 6.16 -59.22 -19.58
N HIS A 697 5.39 -59.02 -20.65
CA HIS A 697 5.27 -59.95 -21.77
C HIS A 697 6.29 -59.63 -22.87
N GLN A 698 7.17 -60.57 -23.18
CA GLN A 698 8.13 -60.47 -24.30
C GLN A 698 7.53 -61.13 -25.54
N PHE A 699 7.42 -60.41 -26.67
CA PHE A 699 6.78 -60.94 -27.88
C PHE A 699 7.67 -61.87 -28.71
N ALA A 700 8.99 -61.80 -28.53
CA ALA A 700 9.95 -62.66 -29.20
C ALA A 700 10.50 -63.72 -28.24
N ASN A 701 10.80 -64.92 -28.76
CA ASN A 701 11.56 -65.96 -28.05
C ASN A 701 13.06 -65.62 -27.98
N SER A 702 13.38 -64.35 -27.70
CA SER A 702 14.72 -63.80 -27.54
C SER A 702 14.66 -62.86 -26.34
N PRO A 703 15.73 -62.79 -25.53
CA PRO A 703 15.82 -61.81 -24.45
C PRO A 703 15.85 -60.36 -24.97
N TYR A 704 15.92 -60.15 -26.29
CA TYR A 704 15.89 -58.84 -26.95
C TYR A 704 14.67 -58.77 -27.87
N GLY A 705 14.04 -57.59 -27.96
CA GLY A 705 12.86 -57.36 -28.78
C GLY A 705 11.77 -56.57 -28.09
N LEU A 706 10.58 -56.60 -28.69
CA LEU A 706 9.41 -55.85 -28.21
C LEU A 706 8.84 -56.47 -26.93
N PHE A 707 8.41 -55.63 -26.01
CA PHE A 707 7.69 -56.02 -24.80
C PHE A 707 6.48 -55.14 -24.54
N ALA A 708 5.50 -55.70 -23.82
CA ALA A 708 4.39 -54.97 -23.20
C ALA A 708 4.33 -55.31 -21.71
N GLU A 709 4.18 -54.30 -20.86
CA GLU A 709 4.11 -54.44 -19.40
C GLU A 709 2.83 -53.78 -18.86
N PRO A 710 1.67 -54.48 -18.90
CA PRO A 710 0.48 -54.05 -18.19
C PRO A 710 0.66 -54.10 -16.67
N TYR A 711 -0.05 -53.22 -15.97
CA TYR A 711 0.03 -53.11 -14.52
C TYR A 711 -1.17 -52.41 -13.88
N GLY A 712 -1.25 -52.58 -12.56
CA GLY A 712 -2.13 -51.80 -11.69
C GLY A 712 -1.41 -51.42 -10.39
N ARG A 713 -1.72 -50.23 -9.88
CA ARG A 713 -1.21 -49.69 -8.62
C ARG A 713 -2.33 -49.11 -7.77
N VAL A 714 -2.20 -49.23 -6.47
CA VAL A 714 -2.98 -48.48 -5.49
C VAL A 714 -2.04 -47.84 -4.48
N SER A 715 -2.29 -46.59 -4.13
CA SER A 715 -1.60 -45.89 -3.05
C SER A 715 -2.58 -45.21 -2.12
N TYR A 716 -2.28 -45.27 -0.84
CA TYR A 716 -3.02 -44.57 0.21
C TYR A 716 -2.05 -43.74 1.04
N LEU A 717 -2.44 -42.51 1.38
CA LEU A 717 -1.70 -41.68 2.30
C LEU A 717 -2.61 -40.92 3.26
N THR A 718 -2.03 -40.53 4.38
CA THR A 718 -2.61 -39.60 5.35
C THR A 718 -1.54 -38.61 5.79
N ILE A 719 -1.90 -37.34 5.89
CA ILE A 719 -1.06 -36.25 6.40
C ILE A 719 -1.79 -35.64 7.59
N GLU A 720 -1.09 -35.55 8.72
CA GLU A 720 -1.62 -35.04 9.99
C GLU A 720 -2.16 -33.62 9.85
N GLY A 721 -3.39 -33.40 10.31
CA GLY A 721 -4.02 -32.08 10.35
C GLY A 721 -3.26 -31.08 11.24
N LYS A 722 -3.43 -29.79 10.97
CA LYS A 722 -2.76 -28.73 11.71
C LYS A 722 -3.60 -27.47 11.86
N SER A 723 -3.58 -26.88 13.05
CA SER A 723 -4.06 -25.52 13.31
C SER A 723 -2.90 -24.54 13.43
N PHE A 724 -3.03 -23.38 12.79
CA PHE A 724 -2.04 -22.30 12.81
C PHE A 724 -2.73 -20.94 12.64
N ARG A 725 -1.97 -19.86 12.81
CA ARG A 725 -2.47 -18.48 12.72
C ARG A 725 -1.51 -17.64 11.88
N PHE A 726 -2.07 -16.79 11.03
CA PHE A 726 -1.33 -15.81 10.25
C PHE A 726 -0.95 -14.58 11.07
N ASN A 727 0.06 -13.85 10.60
CA ASN A 727 0.43 -12.53 11.14
C ASN A 727 -0.70 -11.49 11.07
N ASN A 728 -1.66 -11.63 10.14
CA ASN A 728 -2.83 -10.74 10.00
C ASN A 728 -4.03 -11.13 10.89
N GLY A 729 -3.89 -12.13 11.77
CA GLY A 729 -4.93 -12.55 12.72
C GLY A 729 -5.75 -13.77 12.29
N MET A 730 -5.75 -14.15 11.00
CA MET A 730 -6.52 -15.29 10.49
C MET A 730 -6.07 -16.60 11.14
N LYS A 731 -7.02 -17.38 11.65
CA LYS A 731 -6.80 -18.75 12.11
C LYS A 731 -7.18 -19.73 11.02
N ALA A 732 -6.33 -20.72 10.79
CA ALA A 732 -6.59 -21.80 9.86
C ALA A 732 -6.46 -23.15 10.57
N LYS A 733 -7.31 -24.10 10.21
CA LYS A 733 -7.22 -25.50 10.61
C LYS A 733 -7.39 -26.39 9.38
N ILE A 734 -6.31 -27.06 9.01
CA ILE A 734 -6.32 -28.12 8.00
C ILE A 734 -6.63 -29.43 8.75
N ASP A 735 -7.69 -30.15 8.38
CA ASP A 735 -7.96 -31.48 8.95
C ASP A 735 -7.00 -32.53 8.36
N ASP A 736 -7.07 -33.78 8.81
CA ASP A 736 -6.22 -34.85 8.26
C ASP A 736 -6.45 -34.98 6.75
N GLN A 737 -5.40 -34.75 5.95
CA GLN A 737 -5.48 -34.84 4.50
C GLN A 737 -5.24 -36.28 4.07
N LYS A 738 -6.13 -36.83 3.23
CA LYS A 738 -6.09 -38.22 2.78
C LYS A 738 -6.17 -38.29 1.27
N SER A 739 -5.57 -39.33 0.71
CA SER A 739 -5.67 -39.66 -0.70
C SER A 739 -5.69 -41.17 -0.87
N LEU A 740 -6.53 -41.65 -1.79
CA LEU A 740 -6.56 -43.02 -2.28
C LEU A 740 -6.50 -42.95 -3.80
N LEU A 741 -5.33 -43.20 -4.35
CA LEU A 741 -5.07 -43.12 -5.79
C LEU A 741 -4.95 -44.52 -6.38
N GLY A 742 -5.78 -44.83 -7.37
CA GLY A 742 -5.64 -46.01 -8.22
C GLY A 742 -5.00 -45.64 -9.56
N GLU A 743 -4.08 -46.45 -10.07
CA GLU A 743 -3.52 -46.29 -11.41
C GLU A 743 -3.59 -47.62 -12.16
N VAL A 744 -4.01 -47.59 -13.42
CA VAL A 744 -3.92 -48.74 -14.34
C VAL A 744 -3.23 -48.29 -15.62
N GLY A 745 -2.31 -49.10 -16.14
CA GLY A 745 -1.58 -48.69 -17.32
C GLY A 745 -0.85 -49.82 -18.02
N VAL A 746 -0.17 -49.46 -19.09
CA VAL A 746 0.68 -50.35 -19.88
C VAL A 746 1.90 -49.58 -20.39
N SER A 747 3.07 -50.22 -20.27
CA SER A 747 4.29 -49.74 -20.91
C SER A 747 4.60 -50.58 -22.14
N PHE A 748 4.90 -49.95 -23.27
CA PHE A 748 5.36 -50.61 -24.50
C PHE A 748 6.79 -50.21 -24.78
N GLY A 749 7.68 -51.17 -25.01
CA GLY A 749 9.08 -50.86 -25.25
C GLY A 749 9.80 -51.91 -26.09
N ALA A 750 11.08 -51.66 -26.30
CA ALA A 750 11.95 -52.53 -27.08
C ALA A 750 13.32 -52.63 -26.41
N GLU A 751 13.92 -53.81 -26.39
CA GLU A 751 15.24 -54.03 -25.81
C GLU A 751 16.27 -54.34 -26.89
N PHE A 752 17.36 -53.57 -26.90
CA PHE A 752 18.44 -53.67 -27.87
C PHE A 752 19.76 -53.96 -27.17
N ALA A 753 20.41 -55.08 -27.51
CA ALA A 753 21.81 -55.30 -27.17
C ALA A 753 22.70 -54.47 -28.10
N LEU A 754 23.38 -53.46 -27.55
CA LEU A 754 24.39 -52.69 -28.30
C LEU A 754 25.73 -53.45 -28.36
N ASN A 755 26.00 -54.26 -27.34
CA ASN A 755 27.06 -55.28 -27.28
C ASN A 755 26.74 -56.28 -26.15
N ASP A 756 27.67 -57.19 -25.84
CA ASP A 756 27.49 -58.24 -24.81
C ASP A 756 27.18 -57.72 -23.38
N LYS A 757 27.36 -56.43 -23.10
CA LYS A 757 27.22 -55.83 -21.76
C LYS A 757 26.33 -54.59 -21.72
N VAL A 758 26.02 -53.99 -22.86
CA VAL A 758 25.26 -52.74 -22.96
C VAL A 758 23.89 -53.01 -23.56
N ILE A 759 22.83 -52.76 -22.79
CA ILE A 759 21.44 -52.95 -23.21
C ILE A 759 20.68 -51.63 -23.11
N LEU A 760 20.07 -51.22 -24.22
CA LEU A 760 19.22 -50.05 -24.33
C LEU A 760 17.74 -50.46 -24.39
N SER A 761 16.91 -49.89 -23.53
CA SER A 761 15.48 -50.22 -23.40
C SER A 761 14.60 -48.96 -23.36
N PRO A 762 14.31 -48.34 -24.51
CA PRO A 762 13.31 -47.28 -24.61
C PRO A 762 11.90 -47.84 -24.47
N TYR A 763 11.01 -47.04 -23.87
CA TYR A 763 9.60 -47.36 -23.72
C TYR A 763 8.71 -46.11 -23.73
N ILE A 764 7.45 -46.33 -24.05
CA ILE A 764 6.34 -45.40 -23.86
C ILE A 764 5.39 -45.97 -22.82
N LYS A 765 4.69 -45.10 -22.10
CA LYS A 765 3.75 -45.46 -21.03
C LYS A 765 2.43 -44.74 -21.27
N VAL A 766 1.33 -45.48 -21.13
CA VAL A 766 -0.03 -44.92 -21.12
C VAL A 766 -0.75 -45.48 -19.91
N ALA A 767 -1.31 -44.60 -19.09
CA ALA A 767 -2.03 -44.96 -17.87
C ALA A 767 -3.21 -44.02 -17.62
N ALA A 768 -4.15 -44.51 -16.82
CA ALA A 768 -5.22 -43.72 -16.24
C ALA A 768 -5.11 -43.83 -14.71
N GLU A 769 -5.17 -42.69 -14.03
CA GLU A 769 -5.18 -42.60 -12.57
C GLU A 769 -6.51 -42.01 -12.09
N HIS A 770 -6.98 -42.45 -10.92
CA HIS A 770 -8.22 -42.00 -10.32
C HIS A 770 -8.04 -41.76 -8.82
N GLU A 771 -8.32 -40.54 -8.37
CA GLU A 771 -8.39 -40.16 -6.95
C GLU A 771 -9.80 -40.43 -6.43
N PHE A 772 -9.93 -41.29 -5.43
CA PHE A 772 -11.21 -41.73 -4.87
C PHE A 772 -11.69 -40.89 -3.69
N ILE A 773 -10.79 -40.18 -3.00
CA ILE A 773 -11.14 -39.36 -1.83
C ILE A 773 -11.47 -37.95 -2.28
N SER A 774 -12.66 -37.47 -1.88
CA SER A 774 -13.17 -36.14 -2.21
C SER A 774 -13.32 -35.23 -0.98
N ASP A 775 -13.12 -35.75 0.24
CA ASP A 775 -13.40 -35.07 1.50
C ASP A 775 -12.12 -34.72 2.27
N ASN A 776 -11.48 -33.62 1.89
CA ASN A 776 -10.37 -33.03 2.63
C ASN A 776 -10.74 -31.64 3.13
N ASP A 777 -11.13 -31.53 4.40
CA ASP A 777 -11.69 -30.30 4.95
C ASP A 777 -10.62 -29.32 5.45
N VAL A 778 -10.93 -28.03 5.28
CA VAL A 778 -10.16 -26.89 5.79
C VAL A 778 -11.14 -25.93 6.47
N TYR A 779 -10.78 -25.43 7.64
CA TYR A 779 -11.58 -24.48 8.40
C TYR A 779 -10.83 -23.16 8.53
N ILE A 780 -11.49 -22.06 8.16
CA ILE A 780 -11.01 -20.69 8.36
C ILE A 780 -11.80 -20.06 9.50
N ASN A 781 -11.06 -19.49 10.46
CA ASN A 781 -11.56 -18.81 11.65
C ASN A 781 -12.60 -19.61 12.46
N GLU A 782 -12.51 -20.94 12.41
CA GLU A 782 -13.41 -21.88 13.11
C GLU A 782 -14.88 -21.84 12.64
N ILE A 783 -15.20 -21.00 11.65
CA ILE A 783 -16.57 -20.71 11.19
C ILE A 783 -16.78 -21.24 9.76
N HIS A 784 -15.83 -21.02 8.86
CA HIS A 784 -15.98 -21.36 7.45
C HIS A 784 -15.30 -22.68 7.14
N LYS A 785 -16.10 -23.66 6.71
CA LYS A 785 -15.61 -24.96 6.22
C LYS A 785 -15.51 -24.92 4.70
N PHE A 786 -14.35 -25.29 4.19
CA PHE A 786 -14.05 -25.52 2.78
C PHE A 786 -13.64 -26.98 2.59
N THR A 787 -13.90 -27.55 1.43
CA THR A 787 -13.51 -28.93 1.10
C THR A 787 -12.62 -28.92 -0.15
N ASN A 788 -11.40 -29.41 0.00
CA ASN A 788 -10.45 -29.64 -1.07
C ASN A 788 -10.78 -30.95 -1.79
N ASP A 789 -11.71 -30.88 -2.75
CA ASP A 789 -12.07 -32.01 -3.60
C ASP A 789 -11.23 -32.02 -4.89
N TYR A 790 -10.32 -32.98 -5.00
CA TYR A 790 -9.54 -33.26 -6.22
C TYR A 790 -9.85 -34.67 -6.77
N SER A 791 -10.96 -35.26 -6.36
CA SER A 791 -11.39 -36.58 -6.85
C SER A 791 -11.67 -36.52 -8.35
N GLY A 792 -11.34 -37.60 -9.05
CA GLY A 792 -11.52 -37.66 -10.50
C GLY A 792 -10.42 -38.44 -11.21
N THR A 793 -10.60 -38.57 -12.52
CA THR A 793 -9.71 -39.33 -13.40
C THR A 793 -8.74 -38.39 -14.13
N ALA A 794 -7.48 -38.77 -14.20
CA ALA A 794 -6.47 -38.14 -15.05
C ALA A 794 -5.82 -39.15 -15.99
N GLY A 795 -5.47 -38.70 -17.19
CA GLY A 795 -4.66 -39.45 -18.14
C GLY A 795 -3.18 -39.17 -17.91
N LYS A 796 -2.34 -40.21 -17.98
CA LYS A 796 -0.89 -40.13 -17.80
C LYS A 796 -0.17 -40.75 -19.00
N TYR A 797 0.75 -40.00 -19.57
CA TYR A 797 1.50 -40.36 -20.76
C TYR A 797 2.98 -40.14 -20.51
N GLY A 798 3.78 -41.19 -20.70
CA GLY A 798 5.20 -41.18 -20.36
C GLY A 798 6.08 -41.65 -21.49
N VAL A 799 7.30 -41.12 -21.53
CA VAL A 799 8.39 -41.65 -22.35
C VAL A 799 9.60 -41.88 -21.45
N GLY A 800 10.27 -43.01 -21.64
CA GLY A 800 11.41 -43.36 -20.81
C GLY A 800 12.44 -44.22 -21.51
N VAL A 801 13.61 -44.29 -20.90
CA VAL A 801 14.73 -45.10 -21.36
C VAL A 801 15.44 -45.71 -20.16
N ASN A 802 15.72 -47.01 -20.24
CA ASN A 802 16.62 -47.70 -19.34
C ASN A 802 17.88 -48.10 -20.10
N LEU A 803 19.05 -47.86 -19.54
CA LEU A 803 20.36 -48.19 -20.11
C LEU A 803 21.15 -49.02 -19.09
N ALA A 804 21.34 -50.31 -19.36
CA ALA A 804 22.35 -51.10 -18.68
C ALA A 804 23.70 -50.78 -19.32
N VAL A 805 24.60 -50.13 -18.58
CA VAL A 805 25.93 -49.72 -19.06
C VAL A 805 26.91 -50.89 -18.98
N ASN A 806 26.74 -51.74 -17.97
CA ASN A 806 27.45 -53.00 -17.77
C ASN A 806 26.64 -53.84 -16.75
N ASN A 807 27.16 -55.01 -16.37
CA ASN A 807 26.49 -55.93 -15.44
C ASN A 807 26.26 -55.36 -14.01
N HIS A 808 26.88 -54.24 -13.67
CA HIS A 808 26.82 -53.63 -12.33
C HIS A 808 26.22 -52.22 -12.34
N THR A 809 25.97 -51.62 -13.51
CA THR A 809 25.57 -50.20 -13.59
C THR A 809 24.42 -50.02 -14.57
N SER A 810 23.35 -49.37 -14.11
CA SER A 810 22.23 -48.97 -14.96
C SER A 810 21.85 -47.51 -14.70
N VAL A 811 21.35 -46.85 -15.74
CA VAL A 811 20.83 -45.48 -15.72
C VAL A 811 19.44 -45.50 -16.32
N TYR A 812 18.54 -44.70 -15.77
CA TYR A 812 17.21 -44.50 -16.32
C TYR A 812 16.84 -43.02 -16.38
N ALA A 813 16.00 -42.69 -17.35
CA ALA A 813 15.34 -41.40 -17.43
C ALA A 813 13.89 -41.60 -17.88
N GLU A 814 12.96 -40.90 -17.26
CA GLU A 814 11.54 -40.92 -17.59
C GLU A 814 10.96 -39.50 -17.49
N VAL A 815 10.09 -39.15 -18.42
CA VAL A 815 9.29 -37.92 -18.38
C VAL A 815 7.82 -38.28 -18.58
N ASP A 816 6.99 -37.84 -17.65
CA ASP A 816 5.54 -38.01 -17.70
C ASP A 816 4.82 -36.66 -17.90
N TYR A 817 3.72 -36.71 -18.65
CA TYR A 817 2.68 -35.70 -18.76
C TYR A 817 1.39 -36.25 -18.14
N VAL A 818 0.75 -35.47 -17.27
CA VAL A 818 -0.51 -35.85 -16.60
C VAL A 818 -1.55 -34.75 -16.79
N LYS A 819 -2.77 -35.12 -17.15
CA LYS A 819 -3.90 -34.18 -17.29
C LYS A 819 -5.20 -34.80 -16.75
N GLY A 820 -5.81 -34.11 -15.81
CA GLY A 820 -7.16 -34.36 -15.32
C GLY A 820 -8.01 -33.08 -15.37
N ARG A 821 -9.18 -33.10 -14.70
CA ARG A 821 -10.09 -31.95 -14.61
C ARG A 821 -9.43 -30.76 -13.90
N ASP A 822 -8.93 -30.99 -12.69
CA ASP A 822 -8.44 -29.94 -11.79
C ASP A 822 -6.91 -29.88 -11.71
N ILE A 823 -6.23 -30.85 -12.32
CA ILE A 823 -4.76 -31.00 -12.25
C ILE A 823 -4.13 -31.14 -13.63
N GLU A 824 -2.96 -30.54 -13.80
CA GLU A 824 -2.10 -30.74 -14.97
C GLU A 824 -0.64 -30.74 -14.53
N SER A 825 0.07 -31.84 -14.76
CA SER A 825 1.52 -31.88 -14.65
C SER A 825 2.12 -31.86 -16.06
N PRO A 826 2.56 -30.69 -16.57
CA PRO A 826 3.10 -30.60 -17.92
C PRO A 826 4.46 -31.31 -18.07
N MET A 827 5.18 -31.49 -16.96
CA MET A 827 6.43 -32.23 -16.94
C MET A 827 6.70 -32.78 -15.55
N LYS A 828 6.82 -34.10 -15.46
CA LYS A 828 7.39 -34.84 -14.32
C LYS A 828 8.59 -35.65 -14.80
N ALA A 829 9.79 -35.16 -14.51
CA ALA A 829 11.05 -35.75 -14.95
C ALA A 829 11.75 -36.48 -13.81
N ASN A 830 12.20 -37.70 -14.09
CA ASN A 830 12.95 -38.54 -13.17
C ASN A 830 14.21 -39.04 -13.88
N ILE A 831 15.37 -38.81 -13.27
CA ILE A 831 16.65 -39.33 -13.78
C ILE A 831 17.33 -40.04 -12.63
N GLY A 832 17.74 -41.28 -12.83
CA GLY A 832 18.40 -42.04 -11.78
C GLY A 832 19.43 -43.04 -12.28
N PHE A 833 20.19 -43.55 -11.33
CA PHE A 833 21.24 -44.53 -11.55
C PHE A 833 21.16 -45.61 -10.47
N ARG A 834 21.66 -46.79 -10.80
CA ARG A 834 21.76 -47.94 -9.89
C ARG A 834 23.08 -48.66 -10.08
N ILE A 835 23.70 -49.03 -8.96
CA ILE A 835 24.94 -49.78 -8.87
C ILE A 835 24.68 -51.06 -8.07
N ASN A 836 25.12 -52.20 -8.60
CA ASN A 836 25.02 -53.51 -7.97
C ASN A 836 26.42 -54.00 -7.59
N PHE A 837 26.60 -54.53 -6.38
CA PHE A 837 27.90 -54.92 -5.80
C PHE A 837 28.05 -56.43 -5.62
#